data_AF-A0A956JRA8-F1
#
_entry.id   AF-A0A956JRA8-F1
#
_cell.length_a   1.000
_cell.length_b   1.000
_cell.length_c   1.000
_cell.angle_alpha   90.00
_cell.angle_beta   90.00
_cell.angle_gamma   90.00
#
_symmetry.space_group_name_H-M   'P 1'
#
loop_
_entity.id
_entity.type
_entity.pdbx_description
1 polymer ?
#
loop_
_entity_poly.entity_id
_entity_poly.type
_entity_poly.pdbx_seq_one_letter_code
_entity_poly.pdbx_strand_id
1 'polypeptide(L)'
;MRFRGAISSILCVALVLAATMAHADPLPGLLSRSEIDEGQAKASQQKQDAQRMVRRRATKLGYSEKDIARALQPAMLREGKFRVTLHGAGVEGIVVELPWYRIGFAENAISNTDKVSQRSRETRFETNKGGVRLHKGVFRDEVYALALKMDTKLGMSHDGLQGYAVRGAKGGIGAGTIVHVPKGVGYEVKVGDKIDPAAAIIPRAEVMRGFARGYMKQAAVGPGLDIQAGDVNTKAPEMKVLSETYGTAQRPSPGVSGKELMQHKGAIDPRGGIAYRAVSTGDGVWMSARLAAKRAGLELAGATVAAQGWGEVGKAFAESAIKDGARLVAVQELFVVNGKKQAGVIELPASMQHDKQALATFKSDIDAIVSGKLDLASYNGGALLAHFKPGGDTADVKADIVGLNAMGNVLTANTVPRYVRSGTHRGKRKVLVEGANLAADAAGSRRLTRRAYQKWLISVPGDLANVGGVHVSNLEAAQNAYHEVVTSPTAQRSLQKTIDAGWAAAMKLASKHGISEREAIELAAVDAMMKRSLHRQDAPIASVDDAVISVKAREVHRGAIARWARDAQLLAQGRSGERSGLATIGSHLMRHEARLRSRRPINTSKTTTAKKTASRSRSARGKKSYKTSPFAPRWLKQFTHHSGHNPISVHTPRFTPRHTPRRIVPRRK
;
A
#
# COMPACT_ATOMS: atom_id res chain seq x y z
N MET A 1 22.95 80.13 -15.93
CA MET A 1 22.47 79.22 -14.86
C MET A 1 21.35 78.25 -15.33
N ARG A 2 21.35 77.80 -16.60
CA ARG A 2 20.29 76.94 -17.19
C ARG A 2 20.83 75.69 -17.93
N PHE A 3 22.01 75.18 -17.54
CA PHE A 3 22.62 73.99 -18.20
C PHE A 3 22.99 72.85 -17.25
N ARG A 4 22.72 72.97 -15.94
CA ARG A 4 22.98 71.90 -14.95
C ARG A 4 21.76 71.04 -14.58
N GLY A 5 20.53 71.47 -14.93
CA GLY A 5 19.29 70.71 -14.63
C GLY A 5 18.92 69.62 -15.64
N ALA A 6 19.34 69.75 -16.91
CA ALA A 6 18.98 68.79 -17.96
C ALA A 6 19.82 67.49 -17.88
N ILE A 7 21.09 67.58 -17.49
CA ILE A 7 21.99 66.43 -17.40
C ILE A 7 21.64 65.54 -16.19
N SER A 8 21.21 66.14 -15.07
CA SER A 8 20.80 65.36 -13.89
C SER A 8 19.48 64.59 -14.12
N SER A 9 18.59 65.13 -14.96
CA SER A 9 17.30 64.50 -15.27
C SER A 9 17.45 63.35 -16.27
N ILE A 10 18.34 63.48 -17.26
CA ILE A 10 18.66 62.42 -18.23
C ILE A 10 19.47 61.30 -17.57
N LEU A 11 20.39 61.62 -16.63
CA LEU A 11 21.13 60.60 -15.88
C LEU A 11 20.22 59.84 -14.88
N CYS A 12 19.27 60.51 -14.22
CA CYS A 12 18.28 59.84 -13.36
C CYS A 12 17.30 58.98 -14.18
N VAL A 13 16.86 59.42 -15.35
CA VAL A 13 15.99 58.62 -16.23
C VAL A 13 16.77 57.44 -16.83
N ALA A 14 18.05 57.60 -17.17
CA ALA A 14 18.92 56.51 -17.61
C ALA A 14 19.29 55.53 -16.49
N LEU A 15 19.46 55.98 -15.24
CA LEU A 15 19.68 55.12 -14.06
C LEU A 15 18.41 54.39 -13.61
N VAL A 16 17.22 55.00 -13.79
CA VAL A 16 15.92 54.34 -13.54
C VAL A 16 15.53 53.39 -14.68
N LEU A 17 15.93 53.68 -15.93
CA LEU A 17 15.78 52.75 -17.06
C LEU A 17 16.82 51.62 -17.05
N ALA A 18 18.03 51.85 -16.53
CA ALA A 18 19.04 50.80 -16.34
C ALA A 18 18.73 49.87 -15.15
N ALA A 19 17.96 50.35 -14.15
CA ALA A 19 17.53 49.56 -13.00
C ALA A 19 16.28 48.69 -13.24
N THR A 20 15.74 48.64 -14.46
CA THR A 20 14.60 47.79 -14.83
C THR A 20 14.92 46.80 -15.95
N MET A 21 16.18 46.38 -16.10
CA MET A 21 16.45 45.06 -16.67
C MET A 21 16.08 44.02 -15.62
N ALA A 22 14.78 43.76 -15.46
CA ALA A 22 14.28 42.64 -14.69
C ALA A 22 14.99 41.37 -15.21
N HIS A 23 15.95 40.85 -14.46
CA HIS A 23 16.45 39.50 -14.70
C HIS A 23 15.22 38.60 -14.60
N ALA A 24 14.91 37.91 -15.70
CA ALA A 24 13.83 36.95 -15.71
C ALA A 24 14.13 35.90 -14.63
N ASP A 25 13.19 35.67 -13.73
CA ASP A 25 13.35 34.64 -12.69
C ASP A 25 13.61 33.27 -13.35
N PRO A 26 14.38 32.37 -12.70
CA PRO A 26 14.54 31.02 -13.21
C PRO A 26 13.18 30.30 -13.26
N LEU A 27 12.99 29.45 -14.28
CA LEU A 27 11.76 28.69 -14.42
C LEU A 27 11.49 27.87 -13.14
N PRO A 28 10.29 27.95 -12.54
CA PRO A 28 10.00 27.23 -11.30
C PRO A 28 10.17 25.72 -11.43
N GLY A 29 10.93 25.14 -10.50
CA GLY A 29 11.17 23.70 -10.44
C GLY A 29 12.36 23.22 -11.28
N LEU A 30 13.17 24.12 -11.86
CA LEU A 30 14.46 23.76 -12.43
C LEU A 30 15.33 23.05 -11.38
N LEU A 31 16.10 22.08 -11.86
CA LEU A 31 16.95 21.21 -11.05
C LEU A 31 18.40 21.43 -11.43
N SER A 32 19.24 21.54 -10.41
CA SER A 32 20.69 21.55 -10.60
C SER A 32 21.19 20.18 -11.05
N ARG A 33 22.36 20.16 -11.69
CA ARG A 33 23.02 18.90 -12.08
C ARG A 33 23.36 18.02 -10.87
N SER A 34 23.81 18.63 -9.76
CA SER A 34 24.12 17.90 -8.52
C SER A 34 22.89 17.20 -7.95
N GLU A 35 21.72 17.83 -7.95
CA GLU A 35 20.48 17.18 -7.48
C GLU A 35 20.12 15.93 -8.30
N ILE A 36 20.36 15.96 -9.62
CA ILE A 36 20.11 14.81 -10.49
C ILE A 36 21.12 13.69 -10.22
N ASP A 37 22.40 14.04 -10.13
CA ASP A 37 23.49 13.08 -9.91
C ASP A 37 23.35 12.39 -8.53
N GLU A 38 23.05 13.16 -7.48
CA GLU A 38 22.74 12.64 -6.14
C GLU A 38 21.51 11.73 -6.14
N GLY A 39 20.46 12.13 -6.87
CA GLY A 39 19.25 11.33 -7.04
C GLY A 39 19.55 9.97 -7.68
N GLN A 40 20.36 9.95 -8.73
CA GLN A 40 20.74 8.74 -9.45
C GLN A 40 21.65 7.83 -8.60
N ALA A 41 22.60 8.40 -7.87
CA ALA A 41 23.45 7.66 -6.94
C ALA A 41 22.60 7.00 -5.83
N LYS A 42 21.65 7.75 -5.25
CA LYS A 42 20.72 7.24 -4.24
C LYS A 42 19.83 6.13 -4.77
N ALA A 43 19.32 6.25 -5.99
CA ALA A 43 18.52 5.21 -6.64
C ALA A 43 19.31 3.91 -6.84
N SER A 44 20.56 4.04 -7.32
CA SER A 44 21.46 2.91 -7.52
C SER A 44 21.76 2.19 -6.20
N GLN A 45 22.03 2.95 -5.13
CA GLN A 45 22.24 2.41 -3.80
C GLN A 45 20.99 1.68 -3.26
N GLN A 46 19.80 2.26 -3.43
CA GLN A 46 18.54 1.64 -3.00
C GLN A 46 18.30 0.27 -3.66
N LYS A 47 18.58 0.15 -4.97
CA LYS A 47 18.50 -1.13 -5.68
C LYS A 47 19.42 -2.18 -5.07
N GLN A 48 20.69 -1.82 -4.86
CA GLN A 48 21.66 -2.74 -4.29
C GLN A 48 21.25 -3.16 -2.87
N ASP A 49 20.77 -2.24 -2.05
CA ASP A 49 20.27 -2.53 -0.71
C ASP A 49 19.07 -3.49 -0.74
N ALA A 50 18.11 -3.27 -1.64
CA ALA A 50 16.97 -4.15 -1.82
C ALA A 50 17.38 -5.57 -2.26
N GLN A 51 18.33 -5.69 -3.19
CA GLN A 51 18.86 -6.99 -3.63
C GLN A 51 19.61 -7.73 -2.50
N ARG A 52 20.50 -7.03 -1.79
CA ARG A 52 21.24 -7.61 -0.64
C ARG A 52 20.29 -8.08 0.45
N MET A 53 19.23 -7.32 0.69
CA MET A 53 18.19 -7.60 1.68
C MET A 53 17.46 -8.91 1.35
N VAL A 54 17.02 -9.11 0.11
CA VAL A 54 16.42 -10.38 -0.34
C VAL A 54 17.42 -11.52 -0.31
N ARG A 55 18.60 -11.36 -0.93
CA ARG A 55 19.62 -12.41 -1.03
C ARG A 55 19.97 -12.97 0.35
N ARG A 56 20.30 -12.10 1.31
CA ARG A 56 20.64 -12.51 2.69
C ARG A 56 19.55 -13.36 3.35
N ARG A 57 18.28 -12.96 3.18
CA ARG A 57 17.13 -13.64 3.80
C ARG A 57 16.82 -14.96 3.12
N ALA A 58 16.85 -14.99 1.78
CA ALA A 58 16.63 -16.20 1.00
C ALA A 58 17.75 -17.23 1.23
N THR A 59 19.02 -16.82 1.30
CA THR A 59 20.14 -17.71 1.66
C THR A 59 19.93 -18.32 3.05
N LYS A 60 19.49 -17.52 4.03
CA LYS A 60 19.18 -18.03 5.39
C LYS A 60 18.03 -19.05 5.40
N LEU A 61 17.13 -18.99 4.42
CA LEU A 61 16.05 -19.96 4.23
C LEU A 61 16.47 -21.18 3.40
N GLY A 62 17.71 -21.23 2.92
CA GLY A 62 18.26 -22.35 2.14
C GLY A 62 17.98 -22.31 0.65
N TYR A 63 17.55 -21.17 0.09
CA TYR A 63 17.42 -21.03 -1.37
C TYR A 63 18.80 -20.94 -2.03
N SER A 64 18.96 -21.58 -3.19
CA SER A 64 20.21 -21.54 -3.96
C SER A 64 20.43 -20.15 -4.59
N GLU A 65 21.68 -19.77 -4.87
CA GLU A 65 21.95 -18.48 -5.56
C GLU A 65 21.28 -18.43 -6.94
N LYS A 66 21.12 -19.58 -7.62
CA LYS A 66 20.36 -19.69 -8.87
C LYS A 66 18.90 -19.28 -8.69
N ASP A 67 18.24 -19.79 -7.64
CA ASP A 67 16.85 -19.46 -7.33
C ASP A 67 16.71 -17.98 -6.96
N ILE A 68 17.65 -17.46 -6.17
CA ILE A 68 17.70 -16.06 -5.75
C ILE A 68 17.88 -15.15 -6.96
N ALA A 69 18.84 -15.44 -7.83
CA ALA A 69 19.09 -14.67 -9.04
C ALA A 69 17.86 -14.66 -9.96
N ARG A 70 17.16 -15.79 -10.09
CA ARG A 70 15.89 -15.88 -10.83
C ARG A 70 14.83 -14.94 -10.24
N ALA A 71 14.64 -14.97 -8.92
CA ALA A 71 13.62 -14.18 -8.23
C ALA A 71 13.93 -12.67 -8.22
N LEU A 72 15.21 -12.30 -8.26
CA LEU A 72 15.64 -10.89 -8.35
C LEU A 72 15.50 -10.32 -9.76
N GLN A 73 15.39 -11.14 -10.79
CA GLN A 73 15.23 -10.63 -12.15
C GLN A 73 13.75 -10.24 -12.37
N PRO A 74 13.44 -9.00 -12.80
CA PRO A 74 12.07 -8.60 -13.06
C PRO A 74 11.51 -9.31 -14.30
N ALA A 75 10.19 -9.50 -14.34
CA ALA A 75 9.49 -10.06 -15.49
C ALA A 75 8.99 -8.97 -16.44
N MET A 76 8.61 -7.80 -15.91
CA MET A 76 8.20 -6.62 -16.68
C MET A 76 9.27 -5.54 -16.59
N LEU A 77 9.72 -5.03 -17.73
CA LEU A 77 10.53 -3.83 -17.84
C LEU A 77 9.96 -2.98 -18.98
N ARG A 78 9.32 -1.86 -18.64
CA ARG A 78 8.74 -0.92 -19.59
C ARG A 78 9.25 0.47 -19.28
N GLU A 79 9.66 1.19 -20.30
CA GLU A 79 10.16 2.54 -20.16
C GLU A 79 9.96 3.33 -21.44
N GLY A 80 9.95 4.64 -21.33
CA GLY A 80 9.83 5.50 -22.49
C GLY A 80 9.82 6.96 -22.09
N LYS A 81 9.45 7.79 -23.05
CA LYS A 81 9.31 9.23 -22.86
C LYS A 81 8.05 9.74 -23.51
N PHE A 82 7.54 10.86 -23.01
CA PHE A 82 6.46 11.62 -23.66
C PHE A 82 6.71 13.11 -23.45
N ARG A 83 6.08 13.94 -24.28
CA ARG A 83 6.20 15.39 -24.22
C ARG A 83 4.95 16.01 -23.64
N VAL A 84 5.14 17.09 -22.90
CA VAL A 84 4.10 17.97 -22.36
C VAL A 84 4.45 19.39 -22.78
N THR A 85 3.49 20.12 -23.31
CA THR A 85 3.63 21.53 -23.63
C THR A 85 3.07 22.34 -22.47
N LEU A 86 3.83 23.31 -21.97
CA LEU A 86 3.39 24.18 -20.89
C LEU A 86 2.49 25.29 -21.46
N HIS A 87 1.49 25.65 -20.67
CA HIS A 87 0.52 26.68 -21.00
C HIS A 87 0.37 27.66 -19.83
N GLY A 88 0.19 28.94 -20.12
CA GLY A 88 -0.01 29.99 -19.13
C GLY A 88 1.03 31.12 -19.18
N ALA A 89 0.80 32.15 -18.36
CA ALA A 89 1.60 33.36 -18.34
C ALA A 89 3.10 33.05 -18.10
N GLY A 90 3.95 33.54 -19.00
CA GLY A 90 5.40 33.40 -18.92
C GLY A 90 5.97 32.05 -19.35
N VAL A 91 5.18 30.97 -19.49
CA VAL A 91 5.68 29.62 -19.85
C VAL A 91 5.09 29.05 -21.14
N GLU A 92 4.22 29.80 -21.81
CA GLU A 92 3.49 29.34 -23.00
C GLU A 92 4.41 28.73 -24.06
N GLY A 93 4.09 27.50 -24.47
CA GLY A 93 4.77 26.79 -25.55
C GLY A 93 6.10 26.14 -25.19
N ILE A 94 6.62 26.27 -23.96
CA ILE A 94 7.77 25.47 -23.51
C ILE A 94 7.41 23.98 -23.60
N VAL A 95 8.28 23.15 -24.16
CA VAL A 95 8.05 21.70 -24.25
C VAL A 95 9.00 20.95 -23.32
N VAL A 96 8.44 20.11 -22.46
CA VAL A 96 9.16 19.25 -21.52
C VAL A 96 9.02 17.79 -21.97
N GLU A 97 10.14 17.09 -22.14
CA GLU A 97 10.17 15.65 -22.36
C GLU A 97 10.39 14.90 -21.04
N LEU A 98 9.44 14.06 -20.64
CA LEU A 98 9.40 13.37 -19.37
C LEU A 98 9.70 11.88 -19.54
N PRO A 99 10.71 11.32 -18.84
CA PRO A 99 10.95 9.88 -18.82
C PRO A 99 9.99 9.17 -17.87
N TRP A 100 9.63 7.94 -18.21
CA TRP A 100 8.85 7.07 -17.34
C TRP A 100 9.36 5.63 -17.34
N TYR A 101 9.08 4.93 -16.24
CA TYR A 101 9.44 3.53 -16.03
C TYR A 101 8.27 2.75 -15.41
N ARG A 102 8.16 1.45 -15.70
CA ARG A 102 7.29 0.48 -15.03
C ARG A 102 7.99 -0.86 -14.97
N ILE A 103 8.20 -1.37 -13.76
CA ILE A 103 8.91 -2.63 -13.47
C ILE A 103 7.98 -3.54 -12.66
N GLY A 104 7.97 -4.83 -12.97
CA GLY A 104 7.10 -5.81 -12.33
C GLY A 104 7.72 -7.21 -12.25
N PHE A 105 7.27 -8.00 -11.28
CA PHE A 105 7.76 -9.35 -11.00
C PHE A 105 6.74 -10.46 -11.32
N ALA A 106 5.51 -10.10 -11.71
CA ALA A 106 4.52 -11.08 -12.16
C ALA A 106 4.97 -11.71 -13.48
N GLU A 107 5.05 -13.04 -13.54
CA GLU A 107 5.22 -13.78 -14.79
C GLU A 107 3.84 -13.99 -15.43
N ASN A 108 3.49 -13.09 -16.35
CA ASN A 108 2.32 -13.25 -17.21
C ASN A 108 2.69 -13.01 -18.68
N ALA A 109 2.14 -13.80 -19.59
CA ALA A 109 2.53 -13.81 -21.00
C ALA A 109 2.07 -12.57 -21.80
N ILE A 110 1.24 -11.72 -21.18
CA ILE A 110 0.52 -10.64 -21.86
C ILE A 110 1.14 -9.28 -21.57
N SER A 111 1.47 -8.99 -20.30
CA SER A 111 2.16 -7.75 -19.91
C SER A 111 3.68 -7.88 -19.97
N ASN A 112 4.22 -9.10 -19.98
CA ASN A 112 5.65 -9.37 -20.03
C ASN A 112 6.03 -10.11 -21.31
N THR A 113 7.03 -9.59 -22.01
CA THR A 113 7.55 -10.19 -23.23
C THR A 113 8.86 -10.96 -22.98
N ASP A 114 9.51 -10.75 -21.84
CA ASP A 114 10.95 -11.00 -21.72
C ASP A 114 11.31 -12.26 -20.91
N LYS A 115 10.33 -12.84 -20.17
CA LYS A 115 10.55 -13.99 -19.25
C LYS A 115 9.64 -15.21 -19.46
N VAL A 116 8.74 -15.16 -20.43
CA VAL A 116 7.68 -16.17 -20.59
C VAL A 116 8.28 -17.46 -21.16
N SER A 117 8.68 -18.38 -20.27
CA SER A 117 9.16 -19.71 -20.69
C SER A 117 8.03 -20.51 -21.36
N GLN A 118 8.35 -21.46 -22.24
CA GLN A 118 7.32 -22.36 -22.82
C GLN A 118 6.50 -23.09 -21.74
N ARG A 119 7.11 -23.46 -20.59
CA ARG A 119 6.41 -24.03 -19.42
C ARG A 119 5.37 -23.07 -18.81
N SER A 120 5.61 -21.75 -18.86
CA SER A 120 4.68 -20.74 -18.32
C SER A 120 3.40 -20.55 -19.15
N ARG A 121 3.33 -21.10 -20.37
CA ARG A 121 2.09 -21.09 -21.18
C ARG A 121 1.00 -21.98 -20.59
N GLU A 122 1.33 -22.88 -19.68
CA GLU A 122 0.41 -23.86 -19.09
C GLU A 122 0.12 -23.62 -17.59
N THR A 123 0.84 -22.71 -16.92
CA THR A 123 0.79 -22.61 -15.44
C THR A 123 0.75 -21.16 -14.92
N ARG A 124 -0.40 -20.81 -14.31
CA ARG A 124 -0.67 -19.66 -13.42
C ARG A 124 -0.34 -18.28 -14.01
N PHE A 125 -1.36 -17.54 -14.45
CA PHE A 125 -1.18 -16.10 -14.68
C PHE A 125 -0.96 -15.40 -13.33
N GLU A 126 -0.03 -14.44 -13.27
CA GLU A 126 0.19 -13.58 -12.12
C GLU A 126 -0.21 -12.14 -12.46
N THR A 127 -0.60 -11.35 -11.46
CA THR A 127 -0.97 -9.94 -11.65
C THR A 127 0.08 -9.02 -11.05
N ASN A 128 0.62 -8.09 -11.83
CA ASN A 128 1.49 -7.03 -11.32
C ASN A 128 0.66 -6.03 -10.49
N LYS A 129 1.18 -5.56 -9.35
CA LYS A 129 0.52 -4.55 -8.50
C LYS A 129 1.52 -3.55 -7.96
N GLY A 130 1.29 -2.28 -8.26
CA GLY A 130 2.27 -1.25 -7.95
C GLY A 130 1.82 0.19 -8.13
N GLY A 131 2.27 1.07 -7.25
CA GLY A 131 2.06 2.52 -7.39
C GLY A 131 2.82 3.14 -8.57
N VAL A 132 2.35 4.30 -9.07
CA VAL A 132 3.02 5.13 -10.07
C VAL A 132 3.47 6.43 -9.41
N ARG A 133 4.76 6.68 -9.26
CA ARG A 133 5.30 7.88 -8.58
C ARG A 133 5.54 9.05 -9.55
N LEU A 134 5.30 10.28 -9.11
CA LEU A 134 5.68 11.49 -9.85
C LEU A 134 6.70 12.31 -9.03
N HIS A 135 8.00 12.20 -9.34
CA HIS A 135 9.03 12.85 -8.50
C HIS A 135 10.37 12.94 -9.23
N LYS A 136 11.13 14.01 -9.01
CA LYS A 136 12.49 14.19 -9.58
C LYS A 136 13.45 13.02 -9.32
N GLY A 137 13.30 12.36 -8.17
CA GLY A 137 14.09 11.20 -7.75
C GLY A 137 13.66 9.85 -8.35
N VAL A 138 12.79 9.83 -9.36
CA VAL A 138 12.43 8.59 -10.06
C VAL A 138 13.48 8.26 -11.11
N PHE A 139 14.14 7.12 -10.89
CA PHE A 139 15.09 6.50 -11.81
C PHE A 139 14.75 5.02 -11.94
N ARG A 140 15.20 4.37 -13.03
CA ARG A 140 14.95 2.94 -13.27
C ARG A 140 15.30 2.06 -12.06
N ASP A 141 16.44 2.33 -11.43
CA ASP A 141 16.92 1.55 -10.28
C ASP A 141 16.08 1.76 -9.01
N GLU A 142 15.55 2.97 -8.80
CA GLU A 142 14.62 3.25 -7.69
C GLU A 142 13.28 2.52 -7.91
N VAL A 143 12.76 2.56 -9.14
CA VAL A 143 11.52 1.85 -9.50
C VAL A 143 11.69 0.35 -9.31
N TYR A 144 12.86 -0.22 -9.66
CA TYR A 144 13.17 -1.62 -9.39
C TYR A 144 13.18 -1.93 -7.89
N ALA A 145 13.86 -1.11 -7.09
CA ALA A 145 13.99 -1.33 -5.65
C ALA A 145 12.61 -1.34 -4.96
N LEU A 146 11.74 -0.42 -5.36
CA LEU A 146 10.38 -0.33 -4.85
C LEU A 146 9.47 -1.45 -5.36
N ALA A 147 9.63 -1.90 -6.62
CA ALA A 147 8.90 -3.05 -7.15
C ALA A 147 9.25 -4.32 -6.38
N LEU A 148 10.53 -4.54 -6.07
CA LEU A 148 10.99 -5.69 -5.28
C LEU A 148 10.47 -5.64 -3.84
N LYS A 149 10.46 -4.46 -3.21
CA LYS A 149 9.87 -4.27 -1.88
C LYS A 149 8.35 -4.50 -1.88
N MET A 150 7.67 -4.13 -2.96
CA MET A 150 6.25 -4.46 -3.14
C MET A 150 6.03 -5.96 -3.27
N ASP A 151 6.94 -6.69 -3.92
CA ASP A 151 6.82 -8.15 -4.10
C ASP A 151 6.97 -8.90 -2.76
N THR A 152 7.92 -8.49 -1.90
CA THR A 152 8.02 -9.06 -0.55
C THR A 152 6.79 -8.74 0.31
N LYS A 153 6.26 -7.51 0.21
CA LYS A 153 5.05 -7.09 0.94
C LYS A 153 3.81 -7.87 0.51
N LEU A 154 3.61 -8.07 -0.81
CA LEU A 154 2.51 -8.89 -1.33
C LEU A 154 2.71 -10.38 -0.97
N GLY A 155 3.97 -10.81 -0.85
CA GLY A 155 4.32 -12.10 -0.24
C GLY A 155 3.68 -12.28 1.14
N MET A 156 3.60 -11.24 1.97
CA MET A 156 2.96 -11.32 3.29
C MET A 156 1.43 -11.31 3.27
N SER A 157 0.80 -10.56 2.37
CA SER A 157 -0.67 -10.53 2.31
C SER A 157 -1.27 -11.80 1.74
N HIS A 158 -0.46 -12.58 1.02
CA HIS A 158 -0.90 -13.73 0.26
C HIS A 158 -1.93 -13.42 -0.83
N ASP A 159 -2.24 -12.15 -1.13
CA ASP A 159 -3.35 -11.79 -2.00
C ASP A 159 -3.24 -12.44 -3.38
N GLY A 160 -4.36 -13.00 -3.82
CA GLY A 160 -4.62 -13.47 -5.17
C GLY A 160 -5.90 -12.84 -5.70
N LEU A 161 -5.94 -12.54 -6.99
CA LEU A 161 -7.09 -11.96 -7.67
C LEU A 161 -7.47 -12.87 -8.83
N GLN A 162 -8.71 -13.34 -8.88
CA GLN A 162 -9.19 -14.29 -9.91
C GLN A 162 -8.38 -15.59 -9.98
N GLY A 163 -7.83 -16.04 -8.85
CA GLY A 163 -6.94 -17.21 -8.79
C GLY A 163 -5.50 -16.94 -9.21
N TYR A 164 -5.17 -15.70 -9.60
CA TYR A 164 -3.82 -15.27 -9.95
C TYR A 164 -3.10 -14.69 -8.75
N ALA A 165 -1.85 -15.10 -8.50
CA ALA A 165 -1.05 -14.49 -7.44
C ALA A 165 -0.79 -13.01 -7.79
N VAL A 166 -0.94 -12.13 -6.81
CA VAL A 166 -0.57 -10.72 -6.98
C VAL A 166 0.91 -10.56 -6.61
N ARG A 167 1.69 -10.00 -7.55
CA ARG A 167 3.14 -9.81 -7.46
C ARG A 167 3.51 -8.34 -7.54
N GLY A 168 4.68 -8.01 -7.02
CA GLY A 168 5.16 -6.63 -6.90
C GLY A 168 5.43 -5.97 -8.24
N ALA A 169 4.95 -4.73 -8.37
CA ALA A 169 5.33 -3.82 -9.43
C ALA A 169 5.52 -2.40 -8.90
N LYS A 170 6.10 -1.54 -9.72
CA LYS A 170 6.20 -0.10 -9.48
C LYS A 170 6.37 0.63 -10.80
N GLY A 171 5.87 1.84 -10.88
CA GLY A 171 6.24 2.76 -11.95
C GLY A 171 6.51 4.16 -11.44
N GLY A 172 6.97 5.02 -12.34
CA GLY A 172 7.05 6.44 -12.06
C GLY A 172 7.51 7.26 -13.24
N ILE A 173 7.44 8.57 -13.04
CA ILE A 173 7.74 9.64 -13.99
C ILE A 173 8.81 10.51 -13.32
N GLY A 174 9.97 10.64 -13.98
CA GLY A 174 11.17 11.28 -13.45
C GLY A 174 11.40 12.70 -13.96
N ALA A 175 12.56 13.26 -13.59
CA ALA A 175 13.00 14.59 -14.02
C ALA A 175 12.88 14.78 -15.53
N GLY A 176 12.12 15.80 -15.93
CA GLY A 176 11.93 16.18 -17.32
C GLY A 176 13.12 16.91 -17.90
N THR A 177 13.22 16.94 -19.21
CA THR A 177 14.18 17.77 -19.95
C THR A 177 13.44 18.79 -20.79
N ILE A 178 13.82 20.06 -20.70
CA ILE A 178 13.35 21.09 -21.60
C ILE A 178 13.89 20.80 -23.00
N VAL A 179 13.00 20.60 -23.98
CA VAL A 179 13.37 20.28 -25.37
C VAL A 179 13.00 21.39 -26.36
N HIS A 180 12.19 22.36 -25.93
CA HIS A 180 11.86 23.54 -26.71
C HIS A 180 11.54 24.71 -25.80
N VAL A 181 12.05 25.90 -26.15
CA VAL A 181 11.77 27.18 -25.48
C VAL A 181 11.40 28.20 -26.56
N PRO A 182 10.15 28.70 -26.59
CA PRO A 182 9.76 29.76 -27.51
C PRO A 182 10.44 31.10 -27.21
N LYS A 183 10.42 32.02 -28.18
CA LYS A 183 10.81 33.41 -27.94
C LYS A 183 9.77 34.11 -27.06
N GLY A 184 10.21 35.02 -26.18
CA GLY A 184 9.31 35.81 -25.34
C GLY A 184 8.81 35.10 -24.07
N VAL A 185 9.41 33.96 -23.71
CA VAL A 185 9.21 33.30 -22.41
C VAL A 185 9.67 34.23 -21.28
N GLY A 186 8.89 34.33 -20.21
CA GLY A 186 9.10 35.26 -19.10
C GLY A 186 10.07 34.75 -18.01
N TYR A 187 10.72 33.61 -18.24
CA TYR A 187 11.60 32.94 -17.29
C TYR A 187 12.96 32.63 -17.91
N GLU A 188 14.01 32.61 -17.08
CA GLU A 188 15.30 32.04 -17.48
C GLU A 188 15.19 30.51 -17.58
N VAL A 189 15.32 29.99 -18.81
CA VAL A 189 15.31 28.55 -19.11
C VAL A 189 16.00 28.28 -20.45
N LYS A 190 16.70 27.15 -20.53
CA LYS A 190 17.43 26.70 -21.73
C LYS A 190 17.03 25.29 -22.10
N VAL A 191 17.13 24.96 -23.38
CA VAL A 191 17.01 23.58 -23.85
C VAL A 191 18.11 22.74 -23.20
N GLY A 192 17.74 21.57 -22.67
CA GLY A 192 18.62 20.69 -21.91
C GLY A 192 18.40 20.77 -20.39
N ASP A 193 17.83 21.88 -19.89
CA ASP A 193 17.58 22.04 -18.46
C ASP A 193 16.68 20.95 -17.90
N LYS A 194 16.92 20.59 -16.64
CA LYS A 194 16.17 19.57 -15.91
C LYS A 194 15.11 20.22 -15.05
N ILE A 195 13.91 19.64 -15.03
CA ILE A 195 12.78 20.16 -14.26
C ILE A 195 12.12 19.06 -13.43
N ASP A 196 11.71 19.37 -12.20
CA ASP A 196 10.93 18.46 -11.37
C ASP A 196 9.58 18.20 -12.04
N PRO A 197 9.21 16.93 -12.31
CA PRO A 197 7.94 16.61 -12.95
C PRO A 197 6.73 16.93 -12.06
N ALA A 198 6.94 17.19 -10.77
CA ALA A 198 5.92 17.63 -9.82
C ALA A 198 5.78 19.16 -9.72
N ALA A 199 6.58 19.94 -10.45
CA ALA A 199 6.50 21.39 -10.48
C ALA A 199 5.08 21.86 -10.85
N ALA A 200 4.57 22.88 -10.15
CA ALA A 200 3.20 23.33 -10.29
C ALA A 200 2.86 23.83 -11.71
N ILE A 201 3.86 24.32 -12.44
CA ILE A 201 3.74 24.77 -13.83
C ILE A 201 3.50 23.62 -14.82
N ILE A 202 3.73 22.36 -14.43
CA ILE A 202 3.52 21.19 -15.27
C ILE A 202 2.10 20.62 -15.00
N PRO A 203 1.20 20.58 -16.01
CA PRO A 203 -0.15 20.09 -15.81
C PRO A 203 -0.20 18.58 -15.47
N ARG A 204 -0.51 18.25 -14.21
CA ARG A 204 -0.53 16.85 -13.73
C ARG A 204 -1.41 15.92 -14.57
N ALA A 205 -2.59 16.37 -14.99
CA ALA A 205 -3.50 15.55 -15.80
C ALA A 205 -2.86 15.16 -17.15
N GLU A 206 -2.12 16.07 -17.79
CA GLU A 206 -1.43 15.78 -19.05
C GLU A 206 -0.26 14.82 -18.86
N VAL A 207 0.48 15.00 -17.76
CA VAL A 207 1.54 14.08 -17.35
C VAL A 207 1.00 12.65 -17.20
N MET A 208 -0.12 12.49 -16.47
CA MET A 208 -0.72 11.17 -16.27
C MET A 208 -1.25 10.57 -17.59
N ARG A 209 -1.86 11.38 -18.47
CA ARG A 209 -2.29 10.92 -19.80
C ARG A 209 -1.11 10.51 -20.68
N GLY A 210 -0.03 11.29 -20.66
CA GLY A 210 1.21 11.02 -21.39
C GLY A 210 1.83 9.70 -20.97
N PHE A 211 1.93 9.46 -19.65
CA PHE A 211 2.35 8.18 -19.09
C PHE A 211 1.46 7.03 -19.53
N ALA A 212 0.13 7.14 -19.36
CA ALA A 212 -0.80 6.07 -19.70
C ALA A 212 -0.72 5.69 -21.19
N ARG A 213 -0.72 6.69 -22.09
CA ARG A 213 -0.57 6.45 -23.54
C ARG A 213 0.79 5.86 -23.89
N GLY A 214 1.86 6.26 -23.19
CA GLY A 214 3.19 5.66 -23.35
C GLY A 214 3.21 4.19 -22.95
N TYR A 215 2.63 3.88 -21.79
CA TYR A 215 2.52 2.52 -21.26
C TYR A 215 1.68 1.61 -22.16
N MET A 216 0.55 2.09 -22.67
CA MET A 216 -0.35 1.35 -23.57
C MET A 216 0.30 0.89 -24.87
N LYS A 217 1.41 1.52 -25.29
CA LYS A 217 2.19 1.08 -26.46
C LYS A 217 2.97 -0.21 -26.20
N GLN A 218 3.18 -0.58 -24.93
CA GLN A 218 4.08 -1.68 -24.56
C GLN A 218 3.43 -2.72 -23.63
N ALA A 219 2.29 -2.42 -23.02
CA ALA A 219 1.58 -3.29 -22.09
C ALA A 219 0.11 -2.83 -21.86
N ALA A 220 -0.66 -3.64 -21.14
CA ALA A 220 -2.05 -3.37 -20.77
C ALA A 220 -2.26 -3.50 -19.25
N VAL A 221 -3.27 -2.82 -18.72
CA VAL A 221 -3.62 -2.80 -17.29
C VAL A 221 -4.87 -3.61 -16.99
N GLY A 222 -4.95 -4.23 -15.82
CA GLY A 222 -6.11 -4.90 -15.23
C GLY A 222 -5.79 -6.22 -14.54
N PRO A 223 -6.81 -6.92 -14.00
CA PRO A 223 -6.63 -8.22 -13.35
C PRO A 223 -5.96 -9.25 -14.27
N GLY A 224 -4.98 -9.99 -13.77
CA GLY A 224 -4.15 -10.91 -14.56
C GLY A 224 -3.05 -10.23 -15.40
N LEU A 225 -3.01 -8.89 -15.39
CA LEU A 225 -2.04 -8.07 -16.14
C LEU A 225 -1.24 -7.18 -15.16
N ASP A 226 -1.55 -5.89 -15.10
CA ASP A 226 -0.94 -4.90 -14.20
C ASP A 226 -2.01 -3.99 -13.58
N ILE A 227 -2.02 -3.87 -12.26
CA ILE A 227 -2.90 -2.98 -11.50
C ILE A 227 -2.06 -1.84 -10.93
N GLN A 228 -2.34 -0.64 -11.42
CA GLN A 228 -1.68 0.60 -11.02
C GLN A 228 -2.38 1.22 -9.81
N ALA A 229 -1.64 2.03 -9.05
CA ALA A 229 -2.14 2.76 -7.89
C ALA A 229 -1.39 4.08 -7.70
N GLY A 230 -1.90 4.91 -6.80
CA GLY A 230 -1.22 6.13 -6.38
C GLY A 230 0.04 5.88 -5.55
N ASP A 231 0.97 6.81 -5.60
CA ASP A 231 2.18 6.88 -4.79
C ASP A 231 2.49 8.36 -4.44
N VAL A 232 3.77 8.73 -4.28
CA VAL A 232 4.18 10.11 -4.07
C VAL A 232 3.75 10.97 -5.27
N ASN A 233 3.03 12.05 -4.97
CA ASN A 233 2.45 13.03 -5.91
C ASN A 233 1.44 12.49 -6.93
N THR A 234 0.89 11.29 -6.70
CA THR A 234 -0.19 10.73 -7.53
C THR A 234 -1.27 10.15 -6.62
N LYS A 235 -2.32 10.93 -6.36
CA LYS A 235 -3.41 10.58 -5.47
C LYS A 235 -4.65 10.23 -6.28
N ALA A 236 -5.81 10.27 -5.64
CA ALA A 236 -7.07 9.89 -6.26
C ALA A 236 -7.41 10.71 -7.53
N PRO A 237 -7.11 12.02 -7.62
CA PRO A 237 -7.29 12.77 -8.87
C PRO A 237 -6.44 12.26 -10.03
N GLU A 238 -5.16 11.96 -9.80
CA GLU A 238 -4.28 11.38 -10.82
C GLU A 238 -4.71 9.96 -11.20
N MET A 239 -5.19 9.16 -10.22
CA MET A 239 -5.73 7.83 -10.49
C MET A 239 -7.01 7.88 -11.31
N LYS A 240 -7.87 8.89 -11.11
CA LYS A 240 -9.03 9.14 -11.98
C LYS A 240 -8.56 9.32 -13.42
N VAL A 241 -7.62 10.24 -13.67
CA VAL A 241 -7.08 10.49 -15.02
C VAL A 241 -6.48 9.23 -15.64
N LEU A 242 -5.68 8.46 -14.90
CA LEU A 242 -5.15 7.18 -15.39
C LEU A 242 -6.27 6.21 -15.75
N SER A 243 -7.23 6.01 -14.84
CA SER A 243 -8.32 5.06 -15.03
C SER A 243 -9.21 5.39 -16.22
N GLU A 244 -9.44 6.69 -16.48
CA GLU A 244 -10.20 7.18 -17.62
C GLU A 244 -9.40 7.15 -18.92
N THR A 245 -8.07 7.27 -18.86
CA THR A 245 -7.21 7.17 -20.06
C THR A 245 -7.08 5.72 -20.53
N TYR A 246 -6.96 4.77 -19.60
CA TYR A 246 -6.99 3.34 -19.93
C TYR A 246 -8.40 2.81 -20.26
N GLY A 247 -9.45 3.53 -19.87
CA GLY A 247 -10.84 3.20 -20.08
C GLY A 247 -11.62 4.38 -20.67
N THR A 248 -12.71 4.77 -20.01
CA THR A 248 -13.45 6.02 -20.29
C THR A 248 -13.98 6.64 -19.01
N ALA A 249 -14.49 7.88 -19.05
CA ALA A 249 -15.15 8.51 -17.90
C ALA A 249 -16.36 7.70 -17.39
N GLN A 250 -17.15 7.13 -18.30
CA GLN A 250 -18.32 6.31 -17.94
C GLN A 250 -17.94 4.90 -17.49
N ARG A 251 -16.77 4.41 -17.90
CA ARG A 251 -16.23 3.09 -17.56
C ARG A 251 -14.74 3.17 -17.29
N PRO A 252 -14.35 3.67 -16.10
CA PRO A 252 -12.96 3.71 -15.69
C PRO A 252 -12.37 2.30 -15.65
N SER A 253 -11.08 2.16 -15.97
CA SER A 253 -10.41 0.86 -15.99
C SER A 253 -10.29 0.24 -14.58
N PRO A 254 -10.61 -1.06 -14.42
CA PRO A 254 -10.33 -1.79 -13.17
C PRO A 254 -8.83 -2.05 -12.94
N GLY A 255 -7.97 -1.74 -13.92
CA GLY A 255 -6.52 -1.78 -13.81
C GLY A 255 -5.91 -0.61 -13.06
N VAL A 256 -6.72 0.28 -12.47
CA VAL A 256 -6.26 1.37 -11.63
C VAL A 256 -7.02 1.33 -10.32
N SER A 257 -6.30 1.44 -9.21
CA SER A 257 -6.85 1.44 -7.85
C SER A 257 -6.40 2.70 -7.08
N GLY A 258 -6.99 2.97 -5.93
CA GLY A 258 -6.83 4.24 -5.23
C GLY A 258 -7.63 5.38 -5.86
N LYS A 259 -8.76 5.03 -6.49
CA LYS A 259 -9.73 6.02 -7.00
C LYS A 259 -10.52 6.61 -5.84
N GLU A 260 -11.15 7.76 -6.10
CA GLU A 260 -12.10 8.36 -5.16
C GLU A 260 -13.32 7.45 -4.99
N LEU A 261 -13.98 7.57 -3.84
CA LEU A 261 -15.29 6.97 -3.66
C LEU A 261 -16.24 7.61 -4.66
N MET A 262 -16.86 6.78 -5.51
CA MET A 262 -17.85 7.25 -6.47
C MET A 262 -19.24 6.92 -5.95
N GLN A 263 -20.17 7.86 -6.12
CA GLN A 263 -21.57 7.67 -5.73
C GLN A 263 -22.48 8.12 -6.87
N HIS A 264 -23.59 7.39 -7.06
CA HIS A 264 -24.65 7.76 -7.99
C HIS A 264 -26.00 7.60 -7.29
N LYS A 265 -26.75 8.71 -7.17
CA LYS A 265 -28.06 8.75 -6.49
C LYS A 265 -28.02 8.14 -5.07
N GLY A 266 -26.97 8.45 -4.31
CA GLY A 266 -26.77 7.96 -2.94
C GLY A 266 -26.22 6.54 -2.80
N ALA A 267 -26.11 5.76 -3.89
CA ALA A 267 -25.51 4.44 -3.87
C ALA A 267 -24.01 4.50 -4.25
N ILE A 268 -23.18 3.67 -3.61
CA ILE A 268 -21.77 3.53 -3.97
C ILE A 268 -21.67 2.88 -5.35
N ASP A 269 -20.88 3.48 -6.23
CA ASP A 269 -20.55 2.91 -7.52
C ASP A 269 -19.34 1.95 -7.38
N PRO A 270 -19.50 0.65 -7.67
CA PRO A 270 -18.44 -0.34 -7.55
C PRO A 270 -17.31 -0.14 -8.56
N ARG A 271 -17.36 0.86 -9.45
CA ARG A 271 -16.25 1.26 -10.32
C ARG A 271 -15.32 2.30 -9.69
N GLY A 272 -15.69 2.85 -8.53
CA GLY A 272 -14.87 3.77 -7.75
C GLY A 272 -13.96 3.07 -6.73
N GLY A 273 -13.46 3.85 -5.77
CA GLY A 273 -12.70 3.38 -4.63
C GLY A 273 -13.54 2.67 -3.56
N ILE A 274 -12.87 2.18 -2.52
CA ILE A 274 -13.49 1.61 -1.31
C ILE A 274 -13.42 2.63 -0.18
N ALA A 275 -14.54 2.87 0.51
CA ALA A 275 -14.62 3.84 1.61
C ALA A 275 -13.60 3.55 2.75
N TYR A 276 -13.40 2.27 3.08
CA TYR A 276 -12.43 1.84 4.10
C TYR A 276 -10.96 2.15 3.76
N ARG A 277 -10.64 2.49 2.50
CA ARG A 277 -9.26 2.76 2.07
C ARG A 277 -8.57 3.83 2.92
N ALA A 278 -9.30 4.91 3.26
CA ALA A 278 -8.77 6.05 3.99
C ALA A 278 -8.15 5.67 5.36
N VAL A 279 -8.72 4.68 6.05
CA VAL A 279 -8.27 4.26 7.39
C VAL A 279 -7.48 2.95 7.37
N SER A 280 -7.55 2.19 6.27
CA SER A 280 -7.04 0.82 6.16
C SER A 280 -5.59 0.63 6.60
N THR A 281 -4.70 1.57 6.31
CA THR A 281 -3.29 1.45 6.68
C THR A 281 -3.09 1.61 8.18
N GLY A 282 -3.68 2.64 8.81
CA GLY A 282 -3.56 2.85 10.26
C GLY A 282 -4.28 1.77 11.07
N ASP A 283 -5.44 1.31 10.59
CA ASP A 283 -6.11 0.14 11.14
C ASP A 283 -5.22 -1.10 11.10
N GLY A 284 -4.56 -1.37 9.95
CA GLY A 284 -3.63 -2.50 9.82
C GLY A 284 -2.43 -2.41 10.77
N VAL A 285 -1.92 -1.20 11.00
CA VAL A 285 -0.87 -0.95 12.00
C VAL A 285 -1.39 -1.32 13.39
N TRP A 286 -2.59 -0.87 13.77
CA TRP A 286 -3.16 -1.23 15.06
C TRP A 286 -3.45 -2.74 15.16
N MET A 287 -4.02 -3.38 14.14
CA MET A 287 -4.25 -4.83 14.10
C MET A 287 -2.96 -5.61 14.37
N SER A 288 -1.86 -5.17 13.77
CA SER A 288 -0.53 -5.76 14.01
C SER A 288 0.00 -5.48 15.43
N ALA A 289 -0.26 -4.28 15.95
CA ALA A 289 0.06 -3.90 17.33
C ALA A 289 -0.64 -4.81 18.34
N ARG A 290 -1.91 -5.19 18.10
CA ARG A 290 -2.68 -6.09 18.97
C ARG A 290 -2.03 -7.48 19.08
N LEU A 291 -1.58 -8.02 17.95
CA LEU A 291 -0.89 -9.31 17.90
C LEU A 291 0.45 -9.26 18.65
N ALA A 292 1.21 -8.17 18.46
CA ALA A 292 2.46 -7.93 19.18
C ALA A 292 2.24 -7.71 20.69
N ALA A 293 1.21 -6.96 21.08
CA ALA A 293 0.83 -6.73 22.47
C ALA A 293 0.46 -8.06 23.16
N LYS A 294 -0.36 -8.89 22.52
CA LYS A 294 -0.66 -10.25 23.01
C LYS A 294 0.61 -11.08 23.21
N ARG A 295 1.57 -11.01 22.27
CA ARG A 295 2.87 -11.69 22.38
C ARG A 295 3.74 -11.13 23.51
N ALA A 296 3.63 -9.84 23.83
CA ALA A 296 4.27 -9.21 24.97
C ALA A 296 3.59 -9.51 26.33
N GLY A 297 2.42 -10.17 26.32
CA GLY A 297 1.57 -10.30 27.51
C GLY A 297 1.05 -8.96 28.01
N LEU A 298 0.73 -8.06 27.07
CA LEU A 298 0.19 -6.73 27.31
C LEU A 298 -1.32 -6.71 27.01
N GLU A 299 -2.12 -6.40 28.03
CA GLU A 299 -3.55 -6.13 27.88
C GLU A 299 -3.78 -4.79 27.18
N LEU A 300 -4.67 -4.77 26.19
CA LEU A 300 -4.95 -3.57 25.38
C LEU A 300 -5.72 -2.51 26.17
N ALA A 301 -6.66 -2.95 27.02
CA ALA A 301 -7.46 -2.06 27.84
C ALA A 301 -6.55 -1.25 28.80
N GLY A 302 -6.52 0.06 28.59
CA GLY A 302 -5.66 0.99 29.29
C GLY A 302 -4.16 0.87 28.95
N ALA A 303 -3.78 0.19 27.86
CA ALA A 303 -2.41 0.27 27.34
C ALA A 303 -2.13 1.70 26.86
N THR A 304 -0.93 2.20 27.09
CA THR A 304 -0.52 3.54 26.65
C THR A 304 0.05 3.51 25.23
N VAL A 305 -0.43 4.43 24.38
CA VAL A 305 -0.13 4.50 22.95
C VAL A 305 0.45 5.87 22.61
N ALA A 306 1.58 5.90 21.90
CA ALA A 306 2.11 7.10 21.28
C ALA A 306 2.05 7.01 19.75
N ALA A 307 1.65 8.09 19.09
CA ALA A 307 1.60 8.20 17.63
C ALA A 307 2.70 9.13 17.13
N GLN A 308 3.67 8.58 16.41
CA GLN A 308 4.62 9.37 15.65
C GLN A 308 4.02 9.64 14.27
N GLY A 309 3.75 10.91 13.97
CA GLY A 309 2.98 11.34 12.81
C GLY A 309 1.48 11.38 13.07
N TRP A 310 0.83 12.45 12.62
CA TRP A 310 -0.60 12.72 12.71
C TRP A 310 -1.28 12.89 11.34
N GLY A 311 -0.72 12.23 10.32
CA GLY A 311 -1.37 12.06 9.02
C GLY A 311 -2.47 10.97 9.04
N GLU A 312 -2.98 10.61 7.86
CA GLU A 312 -4.04 9.58 7.70
C GLU A 312 -3.74 8.28 8.47
N VAL A 313 -2.50 7.76 8.37
CA VAL A 313 -2.09 6.53 9.04
C VAL A 313 -2.06 6.70 10.56
N GLY A 314 -1.48 7.80 11.05
CA GLY A 314 -1.35 8.06 12.48
C GLY A 314 -2.70 8.25 13.17
N LYS A 315 -3.62 8.98 12.52
CA LYS A 315 -4.98 9.19 13.01
C LYS A 315 -5.77 7.90 13.07
N ALA A 316 -5.81 7.13 11.98
CA ALA A 316 -6.51 5.85 11.97
C ALA A 316 -5.93 4.85 12.99
N PHE A 317 -4.60 4.83 13.16
CA PHE A 317 -3.94 4.05 14.21
C PHE A 317 -4.41 4.45 15.62
N ALA A 318 -4.39 5.75 15.93
CA ALA A 318 -4.83 6.27 17.22
C ALA A 318 -6.32 6.02 17.48
N GLU A 319 -7.17 6.20 16.48
CA GLU A 319 -8.62 5.96 16.58
C GLU A 319 -8.94 4.48 16.81
N SER A 320 -8.28 3.59 16.06
CA SER A 320 -8.39 2.15 16.27
C SER A 320 -7.90 1.73 17.66
N ALA A 321 -6.82 2.34 18.15
CA ALA A 321 -6.33 2.10 19.50
C ALA A 321 -7.33 2.52 20.59
N ILE A 322 -7.90 3.72 20.48
CA ILE A 322 -8.90 4.24 21.42
C ILE A 322 -10.17 3.38 21.40
N LYS A 323 -10.59 2.92 20.22
CA LYS A 323 -11.76 2.03 20.07
C LYS A 323 -11.58 0.71 20.82
N ASP A 324 -10.36 0.18 20.86
CA ASP A 324 -10.00 -1.04 21.61
C ASP A 324 -9.66 -0.77 23.09
N GLY A 325 -9.90 0.45 23.58
CA GLY A 325 -9.73 0.82 24.99
C GLY A 325 -8.31 1.20 25.40
N ALA A 326 -7.38 1.37 24.45
CA ALA A 326 -6.07 1.92 24.73
C ALA A 326 -6.13 3.44 24.92
N ARG A 327 -5.12 4.00 25.57
CA ARG A 327 -4.99 5.43 25.89
C ARG A 327 -3.96 6.08 24.98
N LEU A 328 -4.36 7.07 24.19
CA LEU A 328 -3.41 7.93 23.49
C LEU A 328 -2.72 8.84 24.52
N VAL A 329 -1.39 8.76 24.63
CA VAL A 329 -0.61 9.53 25.61
C VAL A 329 0.32 10.55 24.97
N ALA A 330 0.67 10.39 23.70
CA ALA A 330 1.51 11.34 23.00
C ALA A 330 1.29 11.35 21.48
N VAL A 331 1.48 12.53 20.88
CA VAL A 331 1.52 12.74 19.43
C VAL A 331 2.78 13.51 19.07
N GLN A 332 3.54 13.02 18.08
CA GLN A 332 4.67 13.73 17.49
C GLN A 332 4.32 14.19 16.08
N GLU A 333 4.49 15.49 15.79
CA GLU A 333 4.20 16.09 14.49
C GLU A 333 4.97 17.41 14.30
N LEU A 334 4.89 17.98 13.09
CA LEU A 334 5.21 19.37 12.79
C LEU A 334 4.02 20.27 13.15
N PHE A 335 4.04 20.84 14.35
CA PHE A 335 3.00 21.75 14.83
C PHE A 335 3.27 23.19 14.39
N VAL A 336 2.23 23.97 14.14
CA VAL A 336 2.37 25.42 13.95
C VAL A 336 2.45 26.09 15.31
N VAL A 337 3.57 26.77 15.58
CA VAL A 337 3.85 27.51 16.81
C VAL A 337 4.39 28.89 16.41
N ASN A 338 3.71 29.96 16.82
CA ASN A 338 4.02 31.33 16.44
C ASN A 338 4.20 31.52 14.91
N GLY A 339 3.28 30.96 14.12
CA GLY A 339 3.25 31.02 12.66
C GLY A 339 4.29 30.15 11.96
N LYS A 340 5.08 29.36 12.70
CA LYS A 340 6.16 28.52 12.13
C LYS A 340 5.93 27.05 12.42
N LYS A 341 6.25 26.20 11.46
CA LYS A 341 6.26 24.75 11.69
C LYS A 341 7.43 24.35 12.56
N GLN A 342 7.13 23.68 13.67
CA GLN A 342 8.10 23.20 14.63
C GLN A 342 7.83 21.73 14.95
N ALA A 343 8.85 20.89 14.81
CA ALA A 343 8.78 19.50 15.21
C ALA A 343 8.73 19.40 16.74
N GLY A 344 7.93 18.49 17.27
CA GLY A 344 7.98 18.12 18.68
C GLY A 344 6.95 17.07 19.05
N VAL A 345 6.80 16.86 20.36
CA VAL A 345 5.83 15.92 20.93
C VAL A 345 4.87 16.69 21.83
N ILE A 346 3.57 16.44 21.70
CA ILE A 346 2.59 16.80 22.72
C ILE A 346 2.29 15.54 23.54
N GLU A 347 2.61 15.57 24.84
CA GLU A 347 2.19 14.53 25.80
C GLU A 347 0.85 14.92 26.41
N LEU A 348 -0.20 14.15 26.14
CA LEU A 348 -1.56 14.52 26.52
C LEU A 348 -1.70 14.58 28.05
N PRO A 349 -2.41 15.59 28.60
CA PRO A 349 -2.76 15.63 30.02
C PRO A 349 -3.51 14.37 30.44
N ALA A 350 -3.25 13.85 31.64
CA ALA A 350 -3.88 12.62 32.13
C ALA A 350 -5.42 12.68 32.09
N SER A 351 -6.01 13.85 32.35
CA SER A 351 -7.45 14.10 32.27
C SER A 351 -8.03 13.89 30.86
N MET A 352 -7.27 14.18 29.81
CA MET A 352 -7.71 14.01 28.42
C MET A 352 -7.57 12.56 27.93
N GLN A 353 -6.70 11.75 28.53
CA GLN A 353 -6.39 10.40 28.02
C GLN A 353 -7.55 9.40 28.16
N HIS A 354 -8.56 9.71 28.98
CA HIS A 354 -9.68 8.83 29.30
C HIS A 354 -11.04 9.37 28.85
N ASP A 355 -11.13 10.66 28.57
CA ASP A 355 -12.38 11.32 28.23
C ASP A 355 -12.60 11.30 26.71
N LYS A 356 -13.68 10.64 26.27
CA LYS A 356 -13.99 10.50 24.85
C LYS A 356 -14.24 11.85 24.17
N GLN A 357 -14.87 12.78 24.87
CA GLN A 357 -15.16 14.11 24.34
C GLN A 357 -13.89 14.93 24.26
N ALA A 358 -13.04 14.90 25.29
CA ALA A 358 -11.74 15.56 25.29
C ALA A 358 -10.83 15.01 24.19
N LEU A 359 -10.82 13.69 23.97
CA LEU A 359 -10.08 13.10 22.85
C LEU A 359 -10.66 13.52 21.50
N ALA A 360 -11.98 13.58 21.34
CA ALA A 360 -12.59 14.05 20.10
C ALA A 360 -12.21 15.51 19.79
N THR A 361 -12.30 16.39 20.78
CA THR A 361 -11.87 17.78 20.71
C THR A 361 -10.38 17.86 20.38
N PHE A 362 -9.52 17.17 21.14
CA PHE A 362 -8.07 17.11 20.90
C PHE A 362 -7.73 16.71 19.47
N LYS A 363 -8.38 15.68 18.91
CA LYS A 363 -8.13 15.25 17.51
C LYS A 363 -8.43 16.38 16.52
N SER A 364 -9.58 17.05 16.69
CA SER A 364 -9.98 18.19 15.85
C SER A 364 -8.99 19.35 15.95
N ASP A 365 -8.53 19.64 17.17
CA ASP A 365 -7.63 20.75 17.43
C ASP A 365 -6.23 20.51 16.88
N ILE A 366 -5.71 19.28 17.05
CA ILE A 366 -4.43 18.90 16.43
C ILE A 366 -4.53 18.96 14.91
N ASP A 367 -5.64 18.54 14.30
CA ASP A 367 -5.84 18.69 12.85
C ASP A 367 -5.81 20.17 12.42
N ALA A 368 -6.42 21.06 13.20
CA ALA A 368 -6.42 22.48 12.94
C ALA A 368 -5.03 23.12 13.13
N ILE A 369 -4.27 22.72 14.16
CA ILE A 369 -2.91 23.19 14.42
C ILE A 369 -1.94 22.72 13.33
N VAL A 370 -1.98 21.43 12.98
CA VAL A 370 -1.07 20.84 11.97
C VAL A 370 -1.35 21.39 10.57
N SER A 371 -2.62 21.69 10.26
CA SER A 371 -3.01 22.34 9.00
C SER A 371 -2.73 23.84 8.96
N GLY A 372 -2.33 24.45 10.08
CA GLY A 372 -2.08 25.89 10.20
C GLY A 372 -3.34 26.76 10.28
N LYS A 373 -4.51 26.14 10.50
CA LYS A 373 -5.75 26.87 10.81
C LYS A 373 -5.74 27.46 12.22
N LEU A 374 -5.01 26.83 13.13
CA LEU A 374 -4.77 27.30 14.50
C LEU A 374 -3.26 27.33 14.77
N ASP A 375 -2.88 28.11 15.77
CA ASP A 375 -1.52 28.14 16.31
C ASP A 375 -1.52 27.54 17.71
N LEU A 376 -0.57 26.64 17.98
CA LEU A 376 -0.44 25.97 19.26
C LEU A 376 -0.22 26.96 20.42
N ALA A 377 0.44 28.10 20.16
CA ALA A 377 0.76 29.06 21.20
C ALA A 377 -0.45 29.85 21.70
N SER A 378 -1.42 30.13 20.83
CA SER A 378 -2.66 30.84 21.16
C SER A 378 -3.85 29.91 21.40
N TYR A 379 -3.76 28.66 20.95
CA TYR A 379 -4.81 27.67 21.09
C TYR A 379 -5.22 27.49 22.56
N ASN A 380 -6.49 27.77 22.87
CA ASN A 380 -7.09 27.67 24.19
C ASN A 380 -6.22 28.31 25.30
N GLY A 381 -5.70 29.52 25.05
CA GLY A 381 -4.83 30.23 25.99
C GLY A 381 -3.47 29.56 26.24
N GLY A 382 -3.00 28.73 25.30
CA GLY A 382 -1.74 28.00 25.42
C GLY A 382 -1.84 26.70 26.22
N ALA A 383 -3.05 26.20 26.49
CA ALA A 383 -3.26 25.01 27.32
C ALA A 383 -2.49 23.77 26.83
N LEU A 384 -2.39 23.56 25.51
CA LEU A 384 -1.60 22.46 24.95
C LEU A 384 -0.10 22.81 24.80
N LEU A 385 0.26 24.08 24.75
CA LEU A 385 1.66 24.52 24.65
C LEU A 385 2.46 24.08 25.89
N ALA A 386 1.85 24.09 27.07
CA ALA A 386 2.47 23.61 28.31
C ALA A 386 2.88 22.13 28.24
N HIS A 387 2.25 21.35 27.35
CA HIS A 387 2.51 19.93 27.13
C HIS A 387 3.34 19.65 25.88
N PHE A 388 3.68 20.69 25.13
CA PHE A 388 4.52 20.60 23.95
C PHE A 388 5.99 20.56 24.34
N LYS A 389 6.70 19.58 23.78
CA LYS A 389 8.15 19.41 23.89
C LYS A 389 8.77 19.73 22.53
N PRO A 390 9.24 20.97 22.31
CA PRO A 390 10.04 21.35 21.15
C PRO A 390 11.17 20.37 20.86
N GLY A 391 11.26 19.86 19.63
CA GLY A 391 12.28 18.88 19.25
C GLY A 391 12.15 17.51 19.94
N GLY A 392 11.06 17.29 20.68
CA GLY A 392 10.76 16.03 21.35
C GLY A 392 10.58 14.88 20.35
N ASP A 393 10.78 13.67 20.86
CA ASP A 393 10.72 12.42 20.09
C ASP A 393 9.94 11.37 20.87
N THR A 394 9.05 10.65 20.20
CA THR A 394 8.34 9.49 20.78
C THR A 394 9.27 8.41 21.34
N ALA A 395 10.54 8.39 20.91
CA ALA A 395 11.58 7.54 21.49
C ALA A 395 11.80 7.75 22.99
N ASP A 396 11.57 8.96 23.48
CA ASP A 396 11.74 9.32 24.90
C ASP A 396 10.42 9.24 25.70
N VAL A 397 9.29 8.99 25.02
CA VAL A 397 7.98 8.87 25.66
C VAL A 397 7.84 7.48 26.30
N LYS A 398 7.48 7.47 27.59
CA LYS A 398 7.04 6.25 28.28
C LYS A 398 5.68 5.85 27.72
N ALA A 399 5.63 4.75 26.98
CA ALA A 399 4.43 4.24 26.31
C ALA A 399 4.59 2.74 26.09
N ASP A 400 3.50 1.97 26.17
CA ASP A 400 3.51 0.53 25.95
C ASP A 400 3.61 0.20 24.44
N ILE A 401 2.95 1.01 23.60
CA ILE A 401 2.89 0.84 22.14
C ILE A 401 3.23 2.17 21.45
N VAL A 402 4.07 2.12 20.42
CA VAL A 402 4.41 3.28 19.59
C VAL A 402 4.16 2.97 18.12
N GLY A 403 3.28 3.74 17.49
CA GLY A 403 3.04 3.70 16.05
C GLY A 403 3.96 4.70 15.33
N LEU A 404 4.74 4.21 14.37
CA LEU A 404 5.71 5.00 13.61
C LEU A 404 5.15 5.31 12.23
N ASN A 405 4.41 6.41 12.10
CA ASN A 405 3.45 6.65 11.02
C ASN A 405 3.79 7.85 10.11
N ALA A 406 4.90 8.56 10.33
CA ALA A 406 5.28 9.72 9.50
C ALA A 406 6.30 9.39 8.39
N MET A 407 7.54 9.11 8.78
CA MET A 407 8.69 9.08 7.86
C MET A 407 9.51 7.79 8.01
N GLY A 408 10.28 7.51 6.96
CA GLY A 408 11.34 6.50 7.02
C GLY A 408 12.52 6.94 7.91
N ASN A 409 13.40 6.00 8.25
CA ASN A 409 14.64 6.22 9.01
C ASN A 409 14.46 6.83 10.41
N VAL A 410 13.34 6.54 11.09
CA VAL A 410 13.08 6.98 12.47
C VAL A 410 13.60 5.98 13.52
N LEU A 411 13.71 4.70 13.15
CA LEU A 411 14.36 3.66 13.94
C LEU A 411 15.80 3.49 13.44
N THR A 412 16.72 4.14 14.14
CA THR A 412 18.14 4.22 13.79
C THR A 412 18.99 3.53 14.83
N ALA A 413 20.31 3.60 14.65
CA ALA A 413 21.22 3.35 15.76
C ALA A 413 20.79 4.16 17.00
N ASN A 414 20.64 5.47 16.91
CA ASN A 414 20.52 6.33 18.09
C ASN A 414 19.13 6.29 18.76
N THR A 415 18.07 6.02 18.00
CA THR A 415 16.70 6.04 18.54
C THR A 415 16.27 4.73 19.17
N VAL A 416 16.71 3.57 18.66
CA VAL A 416 16.32 2.25 19.23
C VAL A 416 16.70 2.10 20.73
N PRO A 417 17.89 2.51 21.21
CA PRO A 417 18.23 2.51 22.63
C PRO A 417 17.34 3.44 23.48
N ARG A 418 16.88 4.57 22.92
CA ARG A 418 15.97 5.50 23.63
C ARG A 418 14.64 4.82 23.92
N TYR A 419 14.09 4.06 22.98
CA TYR A 419 12.87 3.25 23.22
C TYR A 419 13.03 2.20 24.32
N VAL A 420 14.22 1.63 24.51
CA VAL A 420 14.48 0.73 25.65
C VAL A 420 14.50 1.53 26.95
N ARG A 421 15.20 2.67 26.96
CA ARG A 421 15.37 3.52 28.14
C ARG A 421 14.06 4.15 28.61
N SER A 422 13.21 4.62 27.70
CA SER A 422 11.90 5.20 28.05
C SER A 422 10.94 4.16 28.63
N GLY A 423 11.10 2.88 28.29
CA GLY A 423 10.39 1.77 28.91
C GLY A 423 8.87 1.84 28.72
N THR A 424 8.15 1.05 29.52
CA THR A 424 6.69 0.89 29.42
C THR A 424 6.02 1.23 30.75
N HIS A 425 4.72 1.48 30.72
CA HIS A 425 3.94 1.71 31.95
C HIS A 425 3.72 0.41 32.72
N ARG A 426 3.69 -0.73 32.00
CA ARG A 426 3.32 -2.04 32.55
C ARG A 426 4.50 -3.00 32.75
N GLY A 427 5.73 -2.54 32.56
CA GLY A 427 6.95 -3.36 32.69
C GLY A 427 7.05 -4.50 31.65
N LYS A 428 6.22 -4.47 30.61
CA LYS A 428 6.25 -5.41 29.49
C LYS A 428 7.19 -4.92 28.38
N ARG A 429 7.42 -5.77 27.38
CA ARG A 429 8.13 -5.38 26.16
C ARG A 429 7.37 -4.24 25.47
N LYS A 430 8.06 -3.16 25.12
CA LYS A 430 7.49 -2.06 24.32
C LYS A 430 7.25 -2.54 22.90
N VAL A 431 6.07 -2.25 22.36
CA VAL A 431 5.69 -2.61 20.99
C VAL A 431 5.95 -1.42 20.07
N LEU A 432 6.75 -1.63 19.03
CA LEU A 432 7.04 -0.64 17.98
C LEU A 432 6.45 -1.14 16.67
N VAL A 433 5.55 -0.37 16.05
CA VAL A 433 4.83 -0.81 14.84
C VAL A 433 5.01 0.20 13.72
N GLU A 434 5.50 -0.28 12.58
CA GLU A 434 5.87 0.59 11.45
C GLU A 434 4.70 0.85 10.50
N GLY A 435 4.06 2.02 10.64
CA GLY A 435 3.09 2.53 9.68
C GLY A 435 3.73 3.19 8.45
N ALA A 436 4.87 3.85 8.65
CA ALA A 436 5.66 4.44 7.59
C ALA A 436 6.47 3.39 6.82
N ASN A 437 6.67 3.63 5.53
CA ASN A 437 7.58 2.79 4.75
C ASN A 437 9.04 3.04 5.18
N LEU A 438 9.81 1.96 5.36
CA LEU A 438 11.22 2.01 5.76
C LEU A 438 11.45 2.81 7.05
N ALA A 439 10.56 2.66 8.04
CA ALA A 439 10.71 3.35 9.33
C ALA A 439 12.04 3.00 10.02
N ALA A 440 12.57 1.78 9.84
CA ALA A 440 13.91 1.42 10.27
C ALA A 440 14.97 1.53 9.17
N ASP A 441 16.10 2.17 9.51
CA ASP A 441 17.31 2.08 8.72
C ASP A 441 18.02 0.73 8.97
N ALA A 442 19.11 0.47 8.22
CA ALA A 442 19.86 -0.77 8.34
C ALA A 442 20.47 -0.98 9.75
N ALA A 443 20.91 0.09 10.42
CA ALA A 443 21.53 0.02 11.74
C ALA A 443 20.50 -0.20 12.85
N GLY A 444 19.35 0.47 12.80
CA GLY A 444 18.21 0.31 13.68
C GLY A 444 17.61 -1.09 13.55
N SER A 445 17.40 -1.58 12.33
CA SER A 445 16.95 -2.96 12.08
C SER A 445 17.93 -3.99 12.69
N ARG A 446 19.25 -3.80 12.55
CA ARG A 446 20.26 -4.63 13.22
C ARG A 446 20.19 -4.55 14.75
N ARG A 447 19.79 -3.42 15.35
CA ARG A 447 19.61 -3.34 16.82
C ARG A 447 18.34 -4.08 17.26
N LEU A 448 17.23 -3.88 16.56
CA LEU A 448 15.94 -4.54 16.85
C LEU A 448 15.99 -6.07 16.75
N THR A 449 16.92 -6.61 15.96
CA THR A 449 17.13 -8.06 15.79
C THR A 449 18.15 -8.65 16.78
N ARG A 450 18.88 -7.84 17.57
CA ARG A 450 19.82 -8.35 18.58
C ARG A 450 19.10 -8.79 19.86
N ARG A 451 19.53 -9.91 20.45
CA ARG A 451 18.98 -10.47 21.70
C ARG A 451 18.89 -9.44 22.84
N ALA A 452 19.88 -8.55 22.96
CA ALA A 452 19.91 -7.49 23.98
C ALA A 452 18.69 -6.55 23.91
N TYR A 453 18.13 -6.32 22.73
CA TYR A 453 16.94 -5.48 22.54
C TYR A 453 15.65 -6.29 22.52
N GLN A 454 15.68 -7.54 22.05
CA GLN A 454 14.50 -8.41 22.00
C GLN A 454 13.84 -8.60 23.37
N LYS A 455 14.62 -8.62 24.47
CA LYS A 455 14.08 -8.68 25.84
C LYS A 455 13.15 -7.52 26.18
N TRP A 456 13.35 -6.36 25.56
CA TRP A 456 12.67 -5.11 25.90
C TRP A 456 11.72 -4.62 24.82
N LEU A 457 11.93 -5.01 23.56
CA LEU A 457 11.19 -4.52 22.41
C LEU A 457 10.58 -5.67 21.60
N ILE A 458 9.35 -5.47 21.11
CA ILE A 458 8.81 -6.14 19.92
C ILE A 458 8.74 -5.09 18.83
N SER A 459 9.24 -5.42 17.62
CA SER A 459 9.08 -4.57 16.46
C SER A 459 8.33 -5.32 15.36
N VAL A 460 7.29 -4.70 14.83
CA VAL A 460 6.55 -5.20 13.66
C VAL A 460 6.92 -4.33 12.46
N PRO A 461 7.66 -4.88 11.47
CA PRO A 461 8.08 -4.13 10.30
C PRO A 461 6.91 -3.83 9.35
N GLY A 462 7.11 -2.82 8.50
CA GLY A 462 6.14 -2.44 7.46
C GLY A 462 5.82 -3.54 6.44
N ASP A 463 6.60 -4.63 6.37
CA ASP A 463 6.27 -5.80 5.57
C ASP A 463 4.90 -6.41 5.94
N LEU A 464 4.49 -6.28 7.22
CA LEU A 464 3.17 -6.69 7.72
C LEU A 464 2.35 -5.49 8.20
N ALA A 465 2.95 -4.61 9.00
CA ALA A 465 2.24 -3.57 9.74
C ALA A 465 1.42 -2.62 8.86
N ASN A 466 1.95 -2.19 7.73
CA ASN A 466 1.29 -1.22 6.84
C ASN A 466 0.78 -1.86 5.53
N VAL A 467 0.47 -3.16 5.56
CA VAL A 467 -0.07 -3.90 4.41
C VAL A 467 -1.51 -3.48 4.04
N GLY A 468 -2.22 -2.83 4.97
CA GLY A 468 -3.63 -2.45 4.83
C GLY A 468 -3.95 -1.69 3.54
N GLY A 469 -3.18 -0.66 3.22
CA GLY A 469 -3.38 0.11 1.98
C GLY A 469 -3.17 -0.72 0.71
N VAL A 470 -2.30 -1.74 0.74
CA VAL A 470 -2.07 -2.65 -0.40
C VAL A 470 -3.22 -3.65 -0.52
N HIS A 471 -3.60 -4.30 0.59
CA HIS A 471 -4.68 -5.27 0.60
C HIS A 471 -6.00 -4.65 0.14
N VAL A 472 -6.38 -3.48 0.67
CA VAL A 472 -7.61 -2.78 0.25
C VAL A 472 -7.52 -2.31 -1.19
N SER A 473 -6.33 -2.04 -1.72
CA SER A 473 -6.13 -1.79 -3.15
C SER A 473 -6.45 -3.00 -4.03
N ASN A 474 -6.17 -4.21 -3.53
CA ASN A 474 -6.50 -5.46 -4.22
C ASN A 474 -8.00 -5.76 -4.12
N LEU A 475 -8.63 -5.47 -2.97
CA LEU A 475 -10.09 -5.52 -2.83
C LEU A 475 -10.78 -4.54 -3.77
N GLU A 476 -10.23 -3.33 -3.97
CA GLU A 476 -10.77 -2.35 -4.91
C GLU A 476 -10.71 -2.87 -6.33
N ALA A 477 -9.60 -3.51 -6.73
CA ALA A 477 -9.50 -4.13 -8.05
C ALA A 477 -10.51 -5.27 -8.23
N ALA A 478 -10.76 -6.08 -7.19
CA ALA A 478 -11.81 -7.09 -7.21
C ALA A 478 -13.20 -6.44 -7.37
N GLN A 479 -13.54 -5.47 -6.52
CA GLN A 479 -14.78 -4.69 -6.60
C GLN A 479 -15.00 -4.15 -8.03
N ASN A 480 -13.99 -3.52 -8.62
CA ASN A 480 -14.10 -2.95 -9.95
C ASN A 480 -14.16 -4.01 -11.06
N ALA A 481 -13.58 -5.19 -10.87
CA ALA A 481 -13.63 -6.26 -11.86
C ALA A 481 -14.98 -6.98 -11.89
N TYR A 482 -15.62 -7.17 -10.73
CA TYR A 482 -16.90 -7.85 -10.59
C TYR A 482 -18.11 -6.92 -10.51
N HIS A 483 -17.88 -5.60 -10.49
CA HIS A 483 -18.93 -4.60 -10.32
C HIS A 483 -19.78 -4.84 -9.05
N GLU A 484 -19.15 -5.27 -7.96
CA GLU A 484 -19.80 -5.53 -6.68
C GLU A 484 -19.15 -4.70 -5.56
N VAL A 485 -19.97 -3.99 -4.79
CA VAL A 485 -19.52 -3.08 -3.73
C VAL A 485 -18.96 -3.88 -2.56
N VAL A 486 -17.74 -3.56 -2.15
CA VAL A 486 -17.13 -4.08 -0.92
C VAL A 486 -17.35 -3.08 0.21
N THR A 487 -18.13 -3.49 1.22
CA THR A 487 -18.42 -2.63 2.38
C THR A 487 -17.23 -2.54 3.33
N SER A 488 -17.15 -1.45 4.10
CA SER A 488 -16.06 -1.24 5.06
C SER A 488 -15.91 -2.38 6.09
N PRO A 489 -16.98 -2.92 6.70
CA PRO A 489 -16.86 -4.06 7.61
C PRO A 489 -16.31 -5.32 6.94
N THR A 490 -16.67 -5.56 5.67
CA THR A 490 -16.16 -6.69 4.90
C THR A 490 -14.68 -6.53 4.58
N ALA A 491 -14.28 -5.34 4.11
CA ALA A 491 -12.87 -5.02 3.86
C ALA A 491 -12.01 -5.12 5.14
N GLN A 492 -12.51 -4.60 6.26
CA GLN A 492 -11.83 -4.67 7.55
C GLN A 492 -11.64 -6.11 8.04
N ARG A 493 -12.67 -6.97 7.95
CA ARG A 493 -12.55 -8.39 8.29
C ARG A 493 -11.56 -9.13 7.38
N SER A 494 -11.56 -8.83 6.09
CA SER A 494 -10.60 -9.39 5.13
C SER A 494 -9.16 -8.98 5.49
N LEU A 495 -8.94 -7.72 5.82
CA LEU A 495 -7.64 -7.22 6.27
C LEU A 495 -7.17 -7.89 7.56
N GLN A 496 -8.04 -8.01 8.57
CA GLN A 496 -7.69 -8.68 9.83
C GLN A 496 -7.23 -10.12 9.59
N LYS A 497 -7.98 -10.90 8.78
CA LYS A 497 -7.60 -12.28 8.43
C LYS A 497 -6.21 -12.34 7.77
N THR A 498 -5.93 -11.38 6.89
CA THR A 498 -4.64 -11.27 6.20
C THR A 498 -3.50 -11.02 7.18
N ILE A 499 -3.67 -10.08 8.11
CA ILE A 499 -2.68 -9.76 9.13
C ILE A 499 -2.46 -10.93 10.08
N ASP A 500 -3.53 -11.60 10.51
CA ASP A 500 -3.48 -12.78 11.39
C ASP A 500 -2.69 -13.92 10.74
N ALA A 501 -2.97 -14.21 9.46
CA ALA A 501 -2.29 -15.26 8.70
C ALA A 501 -0.79 -14.95 8.51
N GLY A 502 -0.45 -13.71 8.15
CA GLY A 502 0.93 -13.26 8.01
C GLY A 502 1.71 -13.34 9.33
N TRP A 503 1.09 -12.90 10.43
CA TRP A 503 1.66 -13.01 11.76
C TRP A 503 1.88 -14.47 12.17
N ALA A 504 0.89 -15.35 11.97
CA ALA A 504 1.01 -16.76 12.32
C ALA A 504 2.14 -17.47 11.55
N ALA A 505 2.28 -17.18 10.25
CA ALA A 505 3.37 -17.69 9.43
C ALA A 505 4.74 -17.23 9.95
N ALA A 506 4.87 -15.95 10.29
CA ALA A 506 6.08 -15.40 10.88
C ALA A 506 6.39 -16.03 12.24
N MET A 507 5.41 -16.18 13.14
CA MET A 507 5.64 -16.76 14.47
C MET A 507 6.09 -18.22 14.40
N LYS A 508 5.63 -18.98 13.40
CA LYS A 508 6.15 -20.34 13.13
C LYS A 508 7.65 -20.32 12.81
N LEU A 509 8.11 -19.36 11.99
CA LEU A 509 9.54 -19.18 11.70
C LEU A 509 10.31 -18.68 12.92
N ALA A 510 9.74 -17.77 13.71
CA ALA A 510 10.35 -17.26 14.93
C ALA A 510 10.69 -18.41 15.90
N SER A 511 9.71 -19.28 16.18
CA SER A 511 9.90 -20.45 17.04
C SER A 511 10.85 -21.47 16.43
N LYS A 512 10.73 -21.77 15.13
CA LYS A 512 11.58 -22.76 14.44
C LYS A 512 13.05 -22.37 14.45
N HIS A 513 13.36 -21.09 14.27
CA HIS A 513 14.73 -20.61 14.07
C HIS A 513 15.32 -19.88 15.29
N GLY A 514 14.55 -19.65 16.35
CA GLY A 514 15.02 -18.95 17.55
C GLY A 514 15.40 -17.48 17.28
N ILE A 515 14.65 -16.80 16.41
CA ILE A 515 14.89 -15.43 15.93
C ILE A 515 13.82 -14.46 16.44
N SER A 516 14.06 -13.14 16.28
CA SER A 516 13.09 -12.12 16.70
C SER A 516 11.83 -12.14 15.85
N GLU A 517 10.74 -11.57 16.39
CA GLU A 517 9.48 -11.39 15.66
C GLU A 517 9.69 -10.61 14.36
N ARG A 518 10.47 -9.51 14.41
CA ARG A 518 10.85 -8.73 13.23
C ARG A 518 11.52 -9.60 12.17
N GLU A 519 12.58 -10.30 12.57
CA GLU A 519 13.36 -11.09 11.62
C GLU A 519 12.50 -12.19 10.99
N ALA A 520 11.63 -12.81 11.79
CA ALA A 520 10.70 -13.82 11.31
C ALA A 520 9.66 -13.28 10.32
N ILE A 521 9.14 -12.06 10.55
CA ILE A 521 8.23 -11.39 9.60
C ILE A 521 8.95 -11.08 8.28
N GLU A 522 10.17 -10.55 8.36
CA GLU A 522 10.97 -10.26 7.17
C GLU A 522 11.36 -11.53 6.40
N LEU A 523 11.63 -12.64 7.09
CA LEU A 523 11.89 -13.95 6.46
C LEU A 523 10.62 -14.54 5.84
N ALA A 524 9.47 -14.46 6.51
CA ALA A 524 8.19 -14.93 5.96
C ALA A 524 7.85 -14.20 4.65
N ALA A 525 8.09 -12.88 4.61
CA ALA A 525 7.86 -12.05 3.42
C ALA A 525 8.70 -12.53 2.24
N VAL A 526 10.00 -12.77 2.47
CA VAL A 526 10.92 -13.26 1.44
C VAL A 526 10.61 -14.71 1.06
N ASP A 527 10.30 -15.59 2.02
CA ASP A 527 9.95 -16.98 1.72
C ASP A 527 8.71 -17.08 0.81
N ALA A 528 7.66 -16.32 1.12
CA ALA A 528 6.45 -16.29 0.31
C ALA A 528 6.72 -15.73 -1.10
N MET A 529 7.51 -14.64 -1.20
CA MET A 529 7.95 -14.08 -2.49
C MET A 529 8.76 -15.10 -3.31
N MET A 530 9.73 -15.78 -2.69
CA MET A 530 10.56 -16.80 -3.35
C MET A 530 9.70 -17.97 -3.86
N LYS A 531 8.79 -18.51 -3.02
CA LYS A 531 7.89 -19.58 -3.41
C LYS A 531 7.02 -19.21 -4.61
N ARG A 532 6.50 -17.99 -4.62
CA ARG A 532 5.72 -17.45 -5.74
C ARG A 532 6.57 -17.33 -7.00
N SER A 533 7.74 -16.70 -6.91
CA SER A 533 8.65 -16.52 -8.06
C SER A 533 9.16 -17.84 -8.66
N LEU A 534 9.27 -18.88 -7.84
CA LEU A 534 9.68 -20.22 -8.26
C LEU A 534 8.48 -21.11 -8.65
N HIS A 535 7.27 -20.57 -8.63
CA HIS A 535 6.02 -21.26 -8.96
C HIS A 535 5.83 -22.55 -8.14
N ARG A 536 6.29 -22.55 -6.88
CA ARG A 536 6.17 -23.74 -6.02
C ARG A 536 4.70 -24.04 -5.70
N GLN A 537 4.39 -25.32 -5.55
CA GLN A 537 3.03 -25.75 -5.20
C GLN A 537 2.60 -25.26 -3.81
N ASP A 538 3.55 -25.15 -2.88
CA ASP A 538 3.36 -24.63 -1.52
C ASP A 538 3.40 -23.09 -1.43
N ALA A 539 3.39 -22.38 -2.56
CA ALA A 539 3.31 -20.94 -2.59
C ALA A 539 1.95 -20.46 -2.05
N PRO A 540 1.92 -19.60 -1.02
CA PRO A 540 0.67 -19.16 -0.42
C PRO A 540 -0.07 -18.19 -1.33
N ILE A 541 -1.35 -18.46 -1.58
CA ILE A 541 -2.28 -17.63 -2.34
C ILE A 541 -3.64 -17.64 -1.63
N ALA A 542 -4.15 -16.46 -1.30
CA ALA A 542 -5.45 -16.23 -0.70
C ALA A 542 -6.28 -15.40 -1.68
N SER A 543 -7.35 -15.98 -2.25
CA SER A 543 -8.22 -15.21 -3.15
C SER A 543 -8.94 -14.12 -2.36
N VAL A 544 -8.66 -12.87 -2.74
CA VAL A 544 -9.35 -11.71 -2.17
C VAL A 544 -10.80 -11.66 -2.65
N ASP A 545 -11.06 -12.15 -3.87
CA ASP A 545 -12.39 -12.24 -4.47
C ASP A 545 -13.30 -13.16 -3.64
N ASP A 546 -12.82 -14.34 -3.26
CA ASP A 546 -13.59 -15.33 -2.51
C ASP A 546 -14.00 -14.80 -1.13
N ALA A 547 -13.22 -13.87 -0.57
CA ALA A 547 -13.46 -13.28 0.73
C ALA A 547 -14.51 -12.17 0.71
N VAL A 548 -14.68 -11.44 -0.41
CA VAL A 548 -15.48 -10.20 -0.43
C VAL A 548 -16.49 -10.09 -1.57
N ILE A 549 -16.41 -10.94 -2.59
CA ILE A 549 -17.29 -10.93 -3.77
C ILE A 549 -18.21 -12.14 -3.75
N SER A 550 -19.51 -11.92 -3.98
CA SER A 550 -20.51 -12.97 -4.01
C SER A 550 -20.21 -14.02 -5.08
N VAL A 551 -20.59 -15.28 -4.82
CA VAL A 551 -20.49 -16.37 -5.80
C VAL A 551 -21.22 -15.98 -7.10
N LYS A 552 -22.40 -15.38 -6.97
CA LYS A 552 -23.21 -14.92 -8.11
C LYS A 552 -22.45 -13.91 -8.98
N ALA A 553 -21.83 -12.88 -8.41
CA ALA A 553 -21.08 -11.92 -9.21
C ALA A 553 -19.84 -12.56 -9.86
N ARG A 554 -19.14 -13.44 -9.14
CA ARG A 554 -18.01 -14.20 -9.70
C ARG A 554 -18.44 -15.05 -10.90
N GLU A 555 -19.58 -15.73 -10.83
CA GLU A 555 -20.12 -16.53 -11.94
C GLU A 555 -20.56 -15.68 -13.14
N VAL A 556 -21.29 -14.58 -12.88
CA VAL A 556 -21.80 -13.68 -13.93
C VAL A 556 -20.66 -13.04 -14.72
N HIS A 557 -19.59 -12.63 -14.03
CA HIS A 557 -18.51 -11.86 -14.64
C HIS A 557 -17.32 -12.72 -15.11
N ARG A 558 -17.22 -14.00 -14.72
CA ARG A 558 -16.13 -14.92 -15.12
C ARG A 558 -15.88 -14.90 -16.64
N GLY A 559 -16.94 -15.00 -17.44
CA GLY A 559 -16.85 -15.00 -18.90
C GLY A 559 -16.47 -13.64 -19.50
N ALA A 560 -16.91 -12.53 -18.89
CA ALA A 560 -16.60 -11.18 -19.37
C ALA A 560 -15.15 -10.80 -19.07
N ILE A 561 -14.68 -11.13 -17.86
CA ILE A 561 -13.29 -10.94 -17.43
C ILE A 561 -12.34 -11.74 -18.31
N ALA A 562 -12.64 -13.01 -18.59
CA ALA A 562 -11.81 -13.85 -19.45
C ALA A 562 -11.75 -13.33 -20.91
N ARG A 563 -12.85 -12.76 -21.42
CA ARG A 563 -12.87 -12.11 -22.74
C ARG A 563 -12.05 -10.82 -22.74
N TRP A 564 -12.25 -9.97 -21.73
CA TRP A 564 -11.51 -8.72 -21.59
C TRP A 564 -9.99 -8.96 -21.54
N ALA A 565 -9.53 -9.97 -20.78
CA ALA A 565 -8.12 -10.32 -20.73
C ALA A 565 -7.57 -10.78 -22.09
N ARG A 566 -8.35 -11.54 -22.87
CA ARG A 566 -7.99 -11.95 -24.24
C ARG A 566 -7.99 -10.79 -25.22
N ASP A 567 -8.95 -9.88 -25.14
CA ASP A 567 -9.03 -8.73 -26.04
C ASP A 567 -7.88 -7.75 -25.76
N ALA A 568 -7.58 -7.51 -24.48
CA ALA A 568 -6.40 -6.77 -24.06
C ALA A 568 -5.09 -7.42 -24.56
N GLN A 569 -5.03 -8.76 -24.56
CA GLN A 569 -3.92 -9.54 -25.11
C GLN A 569 -3.75 -9.34 -26.63
N LEU A 570 -4.84 -9.41 -27.41
CA LEU A 570 -4.78 -9.23 -28.86
C LEU A 570 -4.38 -7.80 -29.26
N LEU A 571 -4.85 -6.80 -28.50
CA LEU A 571 -4.50 -5.40 -28.69
C LEU A 571 -3.03 -5.12 -28.38
N ALA A 572 -2.51 -5.63 -27.26
CA ALA A 572 -1.11 -5.45 -26.87
C ALA A 572 -0.13 -6.10 -27.86
N GLN A 573 -0.56 -7.15 -28.56
CA GLN A 573 0.24 -7.83 -29.58
C GLN A 573 0.17 -7.17 -30.97
N GLY A 574 -0.60 -6.08 -31.14
CA GLY A 574 -0.82 -5.44 -32.44
C GLY A 574 -1.60 -6.32 -33.43
N ARG A 575 -2.29 -7.36 -32.93
CA ARG A 575 -2.96 -8.40 -33.75
C ARG A 575 -4.47 -8.20 -33.87
N SER A 576 -5.04 -7.14 -33.31
CA SER A 576 -6.43 -6.78 -33.60
C SER A 576 -6.50 -6.15 -34.99
N GLY A 577 -6.98 -6.90 -35.97
CA GLY A 577 -7.37 -6.37 -37.27
C GLY A 577 -8.57 -5.44 -37.10
N GLU A 578 -8.29 -4.16 -36.82
CA GLU A 578 -9.09 -2.97 -37.07
C GLU A 578 -8.47 -1.83 -36.24
N ARG A 579 -8.00 -0.78 -36.94
CA ARG A 579 -7.58 0.48 -36.33
C ARG A 579 -8.80 1.24 -35.77
N SER A 580 -9.40 0.73 -34.68
CA SER A 580 -10.46 1.41 -33.91
C SER A 580 -10.68 0.84 -32.49
N GLY A 581 -9.77 0.01 -31.98
CA GLY A 581 -9.99 -0.88 -30.83
C GLY A 581 -10.17 -0.27 -29.43
N LEU A 582 -10.02 1.05 -29.23
CA LEU A 582 -10.21 1.65 -27.89
C LEU A 582 -11.69 1.86 -27.54
N ALA A 583 -12.56 2.04 -28.55
CA ALA A 583 -14.01 2.16 -28.35
C ALA A 583 -14.71 0.78 -28.20
N THR A 584 -14.05 -0.30 -28.65
CA THR A 584 -14.67 -1.62 -28.79
C THR A 584 -14.64 -2.46 -27.51
N ILE A 585 -13.69 -2.21 -26.59
CA ILE A 585 -13.58 -2.92 -25.31
C ILE A 585 -14.72 -2.51 -24.37
N GLY A 586 -15.04 -1.21 -24.33
CA GLY A 586 -16.19 -0.69 -23.59
C GLY A 586 -17.52 -1.21 -24.12
N SER A 587 -17.67 -1.34 -25.45
CA SER A 587 -18.91 -1.76 -26.10
C SER A 587 -19.23 -3.25 -25.93
N HIS A 588 -18.23 -4.11 -25.72
CA HIS A 588 -18.45 -5.54 -25.47
C HIS A 588 -19.02 -5.83 -24.07
N LEU A 589 -18.55 -5.13 -23.03
CA LEU A 589 -19.23 -5.17 -21.73
C LEU A 589 -20.64 -4.56 -21.82
N MET A 590 -20.86 -3.50 -22.65
CA MET A 590 -22.19 -2.88 -22.83
C MET A 590 -23.19 -3.90 -23.37
N ARG A 591 -22.80 -4.67 -24.40
CA ARG A 591 -23.64 -5.72 -25.00
C ARG A 591 -23.90 -6.87 -24.03
N HIS A 592 -22.93 -7.23 -23.20
CA HIS A 592 -23.10 -8.29 -22.19
C HIS A 592 -24.02 -7.86 -21.03
N GLU A 593 -23.85 -6.65 -20.50
CA GLU A 593 -24.73 -6.12 -19.45
C GLU A 593 -26.14 -5.82 -19.95
N ALA A 594 -26.29 -5.31 -21.19
CA ALA A 594 -27.60 -5.18 -21.83
C ALA A 594 -28.29 -6.55 -21.97
N ARG A 595 -27.54 -7.61 -22.34
CA ARG A 595 -28.05 -8.98 -22.38
C ARG A 595 -28.43 -9.51 -21.00
N LEU A 596 -27.65 -9.23 -19.96
CA LEU A 596 -27.96 -9.64 -18.58
C LEU A 596 -29.18 -8.90 -18.01
N ARG A 597 -29.33 -7.60 -18.31
CA ARG A 597 -30.52 -6.81 -17.93
C ARG A 597 -31.77 -7.23 -18.71
N SER A 598 -31.62 -7.74 -19.93
CA SER A 598 -32.73 -8.22 -20.77
C SER A 598 -33.24 -9.63 -20.40
N ARG A 599 -32.50 -10.38 -19.57
CA ARG A 599 -32.95 -11.68 -19.06
C ARG A 599 -33.93 -11.44 -17.91
N ARG A 600 -35.24 -11.43 -18.21
CA ARG A 600 -36.29 -11.51 -17.18
C ARG A 600 -36.05 -12.76 -16.31
N PRO A 601 -36.29 -12.70 -14.99
CA PRO A 601 -36.28 -13.91 -14.17
C PRO A 601 -37.35 -14.87 -14.73
N ILE A 602 -36.96 -16.13 -14.92
CA ILE A 602 -37.89 -17.20 -15.24
C ILE A 602 -38.84 -17.28 -14.05
N ASN A 603 -40.10 -16.89 -14.27
CA ASN A 603 -41.15 -16.96 -13.27
C ASN A 603 -41.51 -18.42 -13.04
N THR A 604 -40.96 -19.04 -12.00
CA THR A 604 -41.37 -20.37 -11.55
C THR A 604 -42.64 -20.26 -10.72
N SER A 605 -43.75 -19.93 -11.38
CA SER A 605 -45.08 -20.21 -10.88
C SER A 605 -46.01 -20.44 -12.06
N LYS A 606 -46.21 -21.72 -12.41
CA LYS A 606 -47.45 -22.19 -13.01
C LYS A 606 -47.59 -23.69 -12.79
N THR A 607 -48.68 -23.98 -12.13
CA THR A 607 -49.25 -25.25 -11.72
C THR A 607 -49.47 -26.22 -12.90
N THR A 608 -49.27 -27.49 -12.57
CA THR A 608 -49.88 -28.71 -13.14
C THR A 608 -50.97 -28.52 -14.19
N THR A 609 -50.76 -29.11 -15.37
CA THR A 609 -51.83 -29.84 -16.07
C THR A 609 -51.20 -30.92 -16.94
N ALA A 610 -51.54 -32.17 -16.64
CA ALA A 610 -51.15 -33.33 -17.41
C ALA A 610 -51.88 -33.35 -18.77
N LYS A 611 -51.16 -33.63 -19.85
CA LYS A 611 -51.72 -34.27 -21.04
C LYS A 611 -50.68 -35.24 -21.64
N LYS A 612 -51.07 -36.51 -21.64
CA LYS A 612 -50.46 -37.63 -22.35
C LYS A 612 -50.49 -37.35 -23.86
N THR A 613 -49.43 -37.73 -24.58
CA THR A 613 -49.51 -38.54 -25.81
C THR A 613 -48.14 -39.12 -26.16
N ALA A 614 -48.17 -40.31 -26.75
CA ALA A 614 -47.11 -41.30 -26.80
C ALA A 614 -46.35 -41.37 -28.14
N SER A 615 -45.26 -42.15 -28.11
CA SER A 615 -44.53 -42.76 -29.25
C SER A 615 -43.67 -41.79 -30.08
N ARG A 616 -42.45 -42.12 -30.54
CA ARG A 616 -41.94 -43.37 -31.10
C ARG A 616 -40.44 -43.55 -30.84
N SER A 617 -40.09 -44.81 -30.64
CA SER A 617 -38.77 -45.41 -30.63
C SER A 617 -37.97 -45.25 -31.93
N ARG A 618 -36.65 -45.13 -31.83
CA ARG A 618 -35.69 -45.82 -32.71
C ARG A 618 -34.43 -46.22 -31.94
N SER A 619 -34.36 -47.52 -31.67
CA SER A 619 -33.18 -48.39 -31.49
C SER A 619 -32.15 -48.19 -32.63
N ALA A 620 -30.87 -48.58 -32.61
CA ALA A 620 -29.97 -49.31 -31.72
C ALA A 620 -28.56 -49.31 -32.36
N ARG A 621 -27.59 -49.90 -31.64
CA ARG A 621 -26.21 -50.35 -31.98
C ARG A 621 -25.11 -49.36 -31.54
N GLY A 622 -24.08 -49.75 -30.80
CA GLY A 622 -23.59 -51.10 -30.46
C GLY A 622 -22.76 -51.14 -29.17
N LYS A 623 -22.77 -52.34 -28.56
CA LYS A 623 -22.14 -52.76 -27.31
C LYS A 623 -20.65 -53.11 -27.49
N LYS A 624 -19.89 -53.04 -26.39
CA LYS A 624 -18.96 -54.06 -25.83
C LYS A 624 -18.51 -53.57 -24.42
N SER A 625 -19.17 -53.99 -23.32
CA SER A 625 -18.96 -55.16 -22.43
C SER A 625 -17.73 -55.05 -21.50
N TYR A 626 -17.93 -54.78 -20.18
CA TYR A 626 -18.02 -55.72 -19.02
C TYR A 626 -16.63 -56.17 -18.51
N LYS A 627 -16.27 -56.21 -17.20
CA LYS A 627 -16.93 -56.81 -16.01
C LYS A 627 -16.13 -56.40 -14.73
N THR A 628 -16.76 -55.91 -13.64
CA THR A 628 -17.02 -56.54 -12.29
C THR A 628 -15.78 -56.80 -11.40
N SER A 629 -15.75 -56.67 -10.06
CA SER A 629 -16.58 -56.18 -8.93
C SER A 629 -15.72 -56.37 -7.62
N PRO A 630 -16.22 -56.39 -6.37
CA PRO A 630 -15.96 -55.39 -5.31
C PRO A 630 -15.35 -56.00 -4.03
N PHE A 631 -15.20 -55.24 -2.92
CA PHE A 631 -15.54 -55.73 -1.57
C PHE A 631 -15.54 -54.59 -0.53
N ALA A 632 -16.64 -54.51 0.22
CA ALA A 632 -16.75 -53.92 1.56
C ALA A 632 -17.38 -54.99 2.46
N PRO A 633 -17.22 -54.93 3.80
CA PRO A 633 -18.42 -54.81 4.65
C PRO A 633 -18.23 -53.86 5.88
N ARG A 634 -19.20 -53.00 6.29
CA ARG A 634 -20.49 -53.21 7.02
C ARG A 634 -20.23 -53.34 8.55
N TRP A 635 -20.71 -52.50 9.47
CA TRP A 635 -22.08 -52.30 10.02
C TRP A 635 -22.08 -51.08 11.01
N LEU A 636 -23.06 -50.15 11.01
CA LEU A 636 -24.25 -50.02 11.92
C LEU A 636 -23.90 -49.96 13.43
N LYS A 637 -24.41 -49.10 14.34
CA LYS A 637 -25.72 -48.44 14.57
C LYS A 637 -25.51 -47.57 15.87
N GLN A 638 -25.94 -46.30 16.04
CA GLN A 638 -27.27 -45.75 16.41
C GLN A 638 -27.26 -45.03 17.81
N PHE A 639 -28.08 -43.97 17.92
CA PHE A 639 -28.61 -43.26 19.13
C PHE A 639 -27.68 -42.24 19.85
N THR A 640 -27.86 -40.91 19.75
CA THR A 640 -28.88 -39.93 20.24
C THR A 640 -28.66 -39.38 21.67
N HIS A 641 -28.40 -38.07 21.73
CA HIS A 641 -29.01 -37.01 22.58
C HIS A 641 -29.34 -37.24 24.07
N HIS A 642 -28.75 -36.37 24.94
CA HIS A 642 -29.34 -35.52 26.02
C HIS A 642 -28.26 -35.23 27.08
N SER A 643 -27.78 -33.98 27.26
CA SER A 643 -28.27 -32.93 28.17
C SER A 643 -28.23 -33.31 29.66
N GLY A 644 -27.58 -32.49 30.50
CA GLY A 644 -27.82 -32.53 31.95
C GLY A 644 -26.66 -32.05 32.82
N HIS A 645 -26.91 -31.00 33.60
CA HIS A 645 -26.03 -30.26 34.50
C HIS A 645 -25.59 -30.99 35.79
N ASN A 646 -24.36 -30.69 36.28
CA ASN A 646 -23.86 -30.43 37.66
C ASN A 646 -24.21 -31.39 38.84
N PRO A 647 -23.62 -31.29 40.08
CA PRO A 647 -22.43 -30.58 40.61
C PRO A 647 -21.53 -31.41 41.62
N ILE A 648 -20.42 -30.82 42.13
CA ILE A 648 -19.78 -30.92 43.51
C ILE A 648 -19.38 -32.36 44.02
N SER A 649 -18.24 -32.73 44.63
CA SER A 649 -17.30 -32.15 45.63
C SER A 649 -16.04 -33.03 45.84
N VAL A 650 -14.90 -32.36 46.11
CA VAL A 650 -13.93 -32.56 47.22
C VAL A 650 -13.19 -33.91 47.40
N HIS A 651 -11.86 -33.89 47.24
CA HIS A 651 -10.91 -34.30 48.30
C HIS A 651 -9.47 -33.77 48.07
N THR A 652 -8.93 -33.16 49.13
CA THR A 652 -7.54 -32.71 49.37
C THR A 652 -6.61 -33.90 49.73
N PRO A 653 -5.27 -33.71 49.80
CA PRO A 653 -4.66 -33.33 51.08
C PRO A 653 -3.58 -32.23 51.02
N ARG A 654 -3.48 -31.48 52.13
CA ARG A 654 -2.41 -30.54 52.53
C ARG A 654 -1.39 -31.25 53.44
N PHE A 655 -0.17 -30.70 53.52
CA PHE A 655 0.67 -30.37 54.71
C PHE A 655 2.09 -30.08 54.17
N THR A 656 2.69 -28.86 54.07
CA THR A 656 3.02 -27.71 54.95
C THR A 656 4.23 -27.95 55.91
N PRO A 657 4.93 -26.92 56.44
CA PRO A 657 6.26 -26.48 55.97
C PRO A 657 7.30 -26.27 57.11
N ARG A 658 8.56 -25.89 56.81
CA ARG A 658 9.46 -25.24 57.81
C ARG A 658 10.41 -24.19 57.21
N HIS A 659 10.23 -22.97 57.73
CA HIS A 659 11.13 -21.86 58.10
C HIS A 659 12.42 -21.44 57.35
N THR A 660 12.35 -20.16 56.91
CA THR A 660 13.28 -19.00 56.76
C THR A 660 14.46 -18.81 57.75
N PRO A 661 15.29 -17.71 57.69
CA PRO A 661 16.01 -17.08 56.56
C PRO A 661 17.48 -16.68 56.95
N ARG A 662 18.35 -16.30 55.98
CA ARG A 662 19.53 -15.46 56.29
C ARG A 662 19.75 -14.34 55.26
N ARG A 663 20.07 -13.17 55.82
CA ARG A 663 20.22 -11.83 55.26
C ARG A 663 21.70 -11.49 55.28
N ILE A 664 22.33 -11.11 54.17
CA ILE A 664 23.61 -10.37 54.16
C ILE A 664 23.60 -9.35 53.01
N VAL A 665 23.96 -8.11 53.34
CA VAL A 665 24.26 -6.92 52.52
C VAL A 665 25.49 -6.29 53.21
N PRO A 666 26.31 -5.39 52.61
CA PRO A 666 26.89 -5.28 51.26
C PRO A 666 28.44 -5.24 51.31
N ARG A 667 29.12 -5.19 50.16
CA ARG A 667 30.44 -4.50 50.05
C ARG A 667 30.58 -3.74 48.73
N ARG A 668 30.96 -2.47 48.87
CA ARG A 668 31.49 -1.57 47.84
C ARG A 668 32.84 -2.07 47.33
N LYS A 669 33.09 -1.95 46.03
CA LYS A 669 34.18 -1.15 45.43
C LYS A 669 33.83 -0.88 43.97
#